data_AF-A0A2V1C0Y7-F1
#
_entry.id   AF-A0A2V1C0Y7-F1
#
_cell.length_a   1.000
_cell.length_b   1.000
_cell.length_c   1.000
_cell.angle_alpha   90.00
_cell.angle_beta   90.00
_cell.angle_gamma   90.00
#
_symmetry.space_group_name_H-M   'P 1'
#
loop_
_entity.id
_entity.type
_entity.pdbx_description
1 polymer ?
#
loop_
_entity_poly.entity_id
_entity_poly.type
_entity_poly.pdbx_seq_one_letter_code
_entity_poly.pdbx_strand_id
1 'polypeptide(L)'
;MKVFTSTLLLVVPVILELSGQVSALSIFRNEENDPFFNGTFPTARSGAATEKRATNSLRILSLGASIMSGVGSSTMNGCRKYLRDAFRQLNYEVNMVGGLHGGKMKDWEHEAVSGDVLTQILARVPRSLPFKPNVVIINGGTNDGNGGVDLGNVGNRMNNILNALWNAEGMSSTCIMLSTLLPTTNGNGAANRGTINQQYRDLVTRRAGEGKCIYLADMDPNGQVWFNFQTDYLEGESPAVHPNDKGHRMMAAVFFQSITKALTDGKVVAPAPFAVGPPSCDKFAGSGRDAGGWTQRGSGYDDGLYFHNSEEKGIAWSATSSWDRDQWRFARLFNRNYDDLLAWISNSATEQVYAVWANSADGAGKFTQASDMKPDLLCETAGVYFVDMNADGLDDLVCIDSAGNAYLSINQGDGNRAAGKSPTFKRASSSALIMGNKGYGRARVRIADIDGDGRGDYCVTQDNGDILVWRNGGIGKAPGYWQALGKRFTGKGMGDVNGVRFEDINGDGRDDWMWVDTAGVTTTWINGRSCQKGSEGAGLNVAWRQGFLNGKTSGPTHLGMGSYLSDTEKNLRGRIHFARIYGEVTKFGTLPKQDYVFMEHKAVSTTSHQFQMRVWKNVGAGGTNLKADGNKFCNMLGHSNGMMDYVWTFSGGQMELFANRGKGGIKDSDADGFWLPSGVIWTPPSLMDRRDLHLADWDGDGDCDIIYTNPNGGAVQVWLNNYPTTGNWNSWTYLANPAPGVGCAEKRGVGIEDLAVRIADLTGNRRADYLCMGLDSRVTGFVQGDNGGFTNVGQIKVSIDKDRANMRFADVNGDGKADLLWIEKFTGDTFVWYNGGRADPAQTLGSSFSWGQQSGVAYAGLAAGGCLYYPDLDGNGRADEHYVLETFTNRAMTSFSPDCGLIDVTGD
;
A
#
# COMPACT_ATOMS: atom_id res chain seq x y z
N MET A 1 -29.72 -2.36 98.07
CA MET A 1 -31.09 -2.77 98.45
C MET A 1 -31.51 -3.88 97.49
N LYS A 2 -31.86 -5.11 97.91
CA LYS A 2 -33.09 -5.54 98.64
C LYS A 2 -34.37 -5.03 97.95
N VAL A 3 -35.40 -5.82 97.64
CA VAL A 3 -35.70 -7.29 97.72
C VAL A 3 -36.84 -7.54 96.68
N PHE A 4 -36.75 -8.48 95.74
CA PHE A 4 -37.21 -9.90 95.77
C PHE A 4 -38.74 -10.15 95.82
N THR A 5 -39.24 -10.97 94.86
CA THR A 5 -40.54 -11.74 94.84
C THR A 5 -41.87 -10.93 94.78
N SER A 6 -42.95 -11.41 94.13
CA SER A 6 -43.30 -12.71 93.48
C SER A 6 -43.90 -12.47 92.06
N THR A 7 -44.30 -13.38 91.14
CA THR A 7 -44.70 -14.82 91.11
C THR A 7 -46.01 -15.21 91.82
N LEU A 8 -46.76 -16.29 91.51
CA LEU A 8 -46.68 -17.48 90.60
C LEU A 8 -48.15 -17.79 90.13
N LEU A 9 -48.63 -18.81 89.37
CA LEU A 9 -48.18 -20.07 88.73
C LEU A 9 -49.26 -20.46 87.67
N LEU A 10 -48.91 -21.15 86.55
CA LEU A 10 -49.65 -22.18 85.75
C LEU A 10 -49.46 -21.97 84.22
N VAL A 11 -49.03 -22.93 83.38
CA VAL A 11 -48.72 -24.38 83.53
C VAL A 11 -47.39 -24.73 82.82
N VAL A 12 -46.72 -25.83 83.21
CA VAL A 12 -45.43 -26.38 82.74
C VAL A 12 -45.53 -27.92 82.75
N PRO A 13 -45.12 -28.71 81.71
CA PRO A 13 -43.72 -29.04 81.34
C PRO A 13 -43.42 -29.06 79.81
N VAL A 14 -42.19 -29.02 79.23
CA VAL A 14 -40.81 -29.50 79.58
C VAL A 14 -40.64 -31.00 79.20
N ILE A 15 -39.77 -31.41 78.25
CA ILE A 15 -38.28 -31.54 78.29
C ILE A 15 -37.63 -31.48 76.86
N LEU A 16 -36.31 -31.21 76.84
CA LEU A 16 -35.21 -31.40 75.84
C LEU A 16 -35.36 -32.58 74.83
N GLU A 17 -34.59 -32.73 73.72
CA GLU A 17 -33.43 -32.03 73.11
C GLU A 17 -33.27 -32.43 71.61
N LEU A 18 -32.69 -31.58 70.74
CA LEU A 18 -31.60 -31.93 69.78
C LEU A 18 -31.32 -30.85 68.70
N SER A 19 -30.19 -31.00 68.03
CA SER A 19 -29.51 -30.03 67.16
C SER A 19 -30.11 -29.78 65.76
N GLY A 20 -30.34 -28.51 65.44
CA GLY A 20 -29.81 -27.82 64.26
C GLY A 20 -30.21 -28.24 62.84
N GLN A 21 -30.80 -27.28 62.11
CA GLN A 21 -30.42 -27.00 60.71
C GLN A 21 -30.70 -25.53 60.33
N VAL A 22 -29.98 -25.02 59.34
CA VAL A 22 -30.22 -23.69 58.75
C VAL A 22 -31.43 -23.77 57.82
N SER A 23 -32.36 -22.82 57.92
CA SER A 23 -33.58 -22.79 57.11
C SER A 23 -33.27 -22.65 55.61
N ALA A 24 -33.37 -23.76 54.87
CA ALA A 24 -33.37 -23.74 53.42
C ALA A 24 -34.67 -23.09 52.92
N LEU A 25 -34.57 -21.96 52.23
CA LEU A 25 -35.69 -21.36 51.49
C LEU A 25 -35.91 -22.15 50.20
N SER A 26 -37.08 -22.79 50.09
CA SER A 26 -37.36 -23.78 49.05
C SER A 26 -37.65 -23.15 47.70
N ILE A 27 -36.87 -23.51 46.68
CA ILE A 27 -37.22 -23.34 45.26
C ILE A 27 -37.01 -24.69 44.56
N PHE A 28 -38.10 -25.45 44.41
CA PHE A 28 -38.17 -26.63 43.54
C PHE A 28 -39.62 -26.80 43.05
N ARG A 29 -39.78 -27.07 41.74
CA ARG A 29 -41.05 -27.27 40.99
C ARG A 29 -41.86 -25.98 40.76
N ASN A 30 -42.34 -25.64 39.57
CA ASN A 30 -42.50 -26.38 38.30
C ASN A 30 -41.78 -25.70 37.11
N GLU A 31 -41.50 -26.45 36.04
CA GLU A 31 -40.68 -26.02 34.89
C GLU A 31 -41.45 -25.28 33.75
N GLU A 32 -42.72 -24.93 33.94
CA GLU A 32 -43.57 -24.37 32.87
C GLU A 32 -43.95 -22.88 33.03
N ASN A 33 -43.55 -22.20 34.10
CA ASN A 33 -43.90 -20.78 34.35
C ASN A 33 -42.76 -19.99 35.02
N ASP A 34 -41.58 -19.96 34.41
CA ASP A 34 -40.54 -18.99 34.77
C ASP A 34 -40.85 -17.62 34.12
N PRO A 35 -41.06 -16.53 34.90
CA PRO A 35 -41.41 -15.22 34.35
C PRO A 35 -40.39 -14.61 33.36
N PHE A 36 -39.17 -15.15 33.27
CA PHE A 36 -38.15 -14.65 32.34
C PHE A 36 -38.37 -15.04 30.86
N PHE A 37 -39.22 -16.03 30.55
CA PHE A 37 -39.56 -16.39 29.16
C PHE A 37 -40.23 -15.24 28.36
N ASN A 38 -40.70 -14.18 29.03
CA ASN A 38 -41.25 -12.97 28.40
C ASN A 38 -40.21 -11.87 28.12
N GLY A 39 -38.90 -12.11 28.35
CA GLY A 39 -37.84 -11.16 28.00
C GLY A 39 -37.79 -9.88 28.87
N THR A 40 -38.39 -9.93 30.07
CA THR A 40 -38.42 -8.83 31.05
C THR A 40 -37.37 -9.02 32.14
N PHE A 41 -36.48 -8.04 32.32
CA PHE A 41 -35.60 -7.95 33.48
C PHE A 41 -36.40 -7.74 34.78
N PRO A 42 -35.87 -8.12 35.96
CA PRO A 42 -36.54 -7.87 37.23
C PRO A 42 -36.62 -6.36 37.50
N THR A 43 -37.81 -5.82 37.73
CA THR A 43 -37.95 -4.44 38.23
C THR A 43 -37.57 -4.39 39.70
N ALA A 44 -36.74 -3.42 40.08
CA ALA A 44 -36.32 -3.24 41.46
C ALA A 44 -37.54 -2.97 42.37
N ARG A 45 -37.68 -3.73 43.47
CA ARG A 45 -38.63 -3.39 44.52
C ARG A 45 -38.24 -2.05 45.14
N SER A 46 -39.20 -1.15 45.31
CA SER A 46 -39.04 0.14 45.97
C SER A 46 -38.86 -0.02 47.49
N GLY A 47 -37.66 -0.45 47.90
CA GLY A 47 -37.23 -0.55 49.30
C GLY A 47 -35.83 0.03 49.47
N ALA A 48 -35.70 1.05 50.32
CA ALA A 48 -34.42 1.69 50.60
C ALA A 48 -33.56 0.82 51.54
N ALA A 49 -32.87 -0.17 50.98
CA ALA A 49 -31.80 -0.90 51.64
C ALA A 49 -30.46 -0.44 51.05
N THR A 50 -29.56 0.07 51.89
CA THR A 50 -28.17 0.38 51.53
C THR A 50 -27.34 -0.90 51.51
N GLU A 51 -27.63 -1.78 50.56
CA GLU A 51 -26.75 -2.91 50.26
C GLU A 51 -25.39 -2.40 49.78
N LYS A 52 -24.31 -3.10 50.20
CA LYS A 52 -22.95 -2.78 49.75
C LYS A 52 -22.88 -2.88 48.22
N ARG A 53 -22.11 -1.99 47.59
CA ARG A 53 -21.60 -2.19 46.23
C ARG A 53 -21.10 -3.64 46.10
N ALA A 54 -21.50 -4.33 45.04
CA ALA A 54 -21.04 -5.68 44.77
C ALA A 54 -19.50 -5.69 44.71
N THR A 55 -18.87 -6.64 45.42
CA THR A 55 -17.41 -6.62 45.63
C THR A 55 -16.59 -6.94 44.38
N ASN A 56 -17.24 -7.45 43.33
CA ASN A 56 -16.60 -7.98 42.14
C ASN A 56 -17.10 -7.17 40.94
N SER A 57 -16.23 -6.39 40.32
CA SER A 57 -16.50 -5.72 39.04
C SER A 57 -16.61 -6.75 37.90
N LEU A 58 -17.49 -6.48 36.94
CA LEU A 58 -17.74 -7.32 35.78
C LEU A 58 -17.02 -6.74 34.57
N ARG A 59 -15.90 -7.36 34.16
CA ARG A 59 -15.22 -7.08 32.90
C ARG A 59 -15.67 -8.10 31.86
N ILE A 60 -16.58 -7.70 30.99
CA ILE A 60 -17.37 -8.57 30.10
C ILE A 60 -16.86 -8.47 28.66
N LEU A 61 -16.24 -9.54 28.16
CA LEU A 61 -15.92 -9.69 26.74
C LEU A 61 -17.13 -10.24 25.96
N SER A 62 -17.53 -9.56 24.89
CA SER A 62 -18.54 -10.04 23.94
C SER A 62 -17.86 -10.66 22.72
N LEU A 63 -17.78 -11.99 22.67
CA LEU A 63 -17.03 -12.74 21.66
C LEU A 63 -18.00 -13.46 20.69
N GLY A 64 -17.78 -13.33 19.38
CA GLY A 64 -18.63 -14.03 18.40
C GLY A 64 -18.54 -13.54 16.96
N ALA A 65 -19.69 -13.57 16.28
CA ALA A 65 -19.87 -13.02 14.93
C ALA A 65 -20.87 -11.84 14.91
N SER A 66 -21.48 -11.54 13.75
CA SER A 66 -22.42 -10.43 13.52
C SER A 66 -23.50 -10.22 14.60
N ILE A 67 -24.03 -11.29 15.19
CA ILE A 67 -25.01 -11.20 16.28
C ILE A 67 -24.38 -10.58 17.54
N MET A 68 -23.14 -10.92 17.88
CA MET A 68 -22.45 -10.42 19.09
C MET A 68 -21.79 -9.05 18.91
N SER A 69 -21.57 -8.61 17.66
CA SER A 69 -21.27 -7.19 17.38
C SER A 69 -22.52 -6.32 17.45
N GLY A 70 -23.71 -6.88 17.19
CA GLY A 70 -25.00 -6.20 17.35
C GLY A 70 -25.76 -5.91 16.06
N VAL A 71 -25.40 -6.58 14.96
CA VAL A 71 -26.15 -6.52 13.69
C VAL A 71 -27.63 -6.88 13.94
N GLY A 72 -28.52 -6.14 13.29
CA GLY A 72 -29.98 -6.23 13.45
C GLY A 72 -30.54 -5.31 14.53
N SER A 73 -29.74 -4.85 15.51
CA SER A 73 -30.15 -3.78 16.43
C SER A 73 -30.11 -2.39 15.78
N SER A 74 -31.06 -1.52 16.10
CA SER A 74 -31.18 -0.17 15.51
C SER A 74 -30.02 0.78 15.87
N THR A 75 -29.22 0.38 16.85
CA THR A 75 -28.10 1.16 17.41
C THR A 75 -26.74 0.48 17.25
N MET A 76 -26.67 -0.70 16.61
CA MET A 76 -25.48 -1.58 16.56
C MET A 76 -24.92 -2.00 17.94
N ASN A 77 -25.62 -1.73 19.05
CA ASN A 77 -25.18 -2.16 20.39
C ASN A 77 -25.45 -3.66 20.63
N GLY A 78 -26.47 -4.23 19.99
CA GLY A 78 -26.95 -5.59 20.24
C GLY A 78 -27.34 -5.86 21.71
N CYS A 79 -27.19 -7.11 22.14
CA CYS A 79 -27.48 -7.53 23.51
C CYS A 79 -26.63 -6.83 24.59
N ARG A 80 -25.46 -6.27 24.23
CA ARG A 80 -24.49 -5.67 25.16
C ARG A 80 -25.09 -4.52 25.98
N LYS A 81 -25.84 -3.62 25.34
CA LYS A 81 -26.49 -2.48 26.04
C LYS A 81 -27.45 -2.95 27.13
N TYR A 82 -28.35 -3.86 26.78
CA TYR A 82 -29.35 -4.38 27.71
C TYR A 82 -28.71 -5.16 28.87
N LEU A 83 -27.66 -5.94 28.59
CA LEU A 83 -26.92 -6.69 29.60
C LEU A 83 -26.18 -5.75 30.58
N ARG A 84 -25.50 -4.74 30.05
CA ARG A 84 -24.80 -3.72 30.82
C ARG A 84 -25.77 -2.92 31.70
N ASP A 85 -26.87 -2.45 31.13
CA ASP A 85 -27.91 -1.69 31.83
C ASP A 85 -28.48 -2.48 33.02
N ALA A 86 -28.75 -3.77 32.84
CA ALA A 86 -29.29 -4.64 33.89
C ALA A 86 -28.33 -4.82 35.06
N PHE A 87 -27.04 -5.04 34.81
CA PHE A 87 -26.04 -5.14 35.89
C PHE A 87 -25.70 -3.79 36.54
N ARG A 88 -25.68 -2.69 35.77
CA ARG A 88 -25.56 -1.32 36.30
C ARG A 88 -26.74 -0.96 37.23
N GLN A 89 -27.96 -1.36 36.89
CA GLN A 89 -29.14 -1.21 37.77
C GLN A 89 -29.05 -2.01 39.08
N LEU A 90 -28.24 -3.07 39.11
CA LEU A 90 -27.92 -3.84 40.32
C LEU A 90 -26.63 -3.38 41.03
N ASN A 91 -26.16 -2.15 40.77
CA ASN A 91 -24.97 -1.53 41.38
C ASN A 91 -23.65 -2.30 41.17
N TYR A 92 -23.54 -3.09 40.10
CA TYR A 92 -22.25 -3.61 39.65
C TYR A 92 -21.48 -2.53 38.88
N GLU A 93 -20.16 -2.47 39.09
CA GLU A 93 -19.27 -1.85 38.12
C GLU A 93 -19.14 -2.79 36.92
N VAL A 94 -19.53 -2.32 35.74
CA VAL A 94 -19.53 -3.09 34.48
C VAL A 94 -18.66 -2.39 33.46
N ASN A 95 -17.79 -3.17 32.82
CA ASN A 95 -16.85 -2.73 31.79
C ASN A 95 -16.89 -3.75 30.65
N MET A 96 -17.41 -3.36 29.50
CA MET A 96 -17.31 -4.13 28.27
C MET A 96 -15.86 -4.07 27.76
N VAL A 97 -15.38 -5.13 27.11
CA VAL A 97 -14.00 -5.16 26.56
C VAL A 97 -13.90 -5.98 25.27
N GLY A 98 -12.84 -5.73 24.50
CA GLY A 98 -12.50 -6.40 23.25
C GLY A 98 -11.87 -5.43 22.26
N GLY A 99 -11.13 -5.93 21.26
CA GLY A 99 -10.33 -5.09 20.35
C GLY A 99 -11.13 -4.41 19.22
N LEU A 100 -12.45 -4.31 19.33
CA LEU A 100 -13.33 -3.72 18.31
C LEU A 100 -14.39 -2.82 18.95
N HIS A 101 -14.59 -1.65 18.35
CA HIS A 101 -15.60 -0.68 18.74
C HIS A 101 -16.83 -0.78 17.81
N GLY A 102 -18.04 -0.70 18.38
CA GLY A 102 -19.25 -0.70 17.57
C GLY A 102 -20.51 -0.45 18.39
N GLY A 103 -21.34 0.49 17.93
CA GLY A 103 -22.63 0.79 18.56
C GLY A 103 -22.94 2.29 18.61
N LYS A 104 -23.68 2.68 19.65
CA LYS A 104 -23.93 4.07 20.08
C LYS A 104 -23.93 4.24 21.61
N MET A 105 -23.57 3.20 22.36
CA MET A 105 -23.32 3.30 23.80
C MET A 105 -21.92 3.83 24.08
N LYS A 106 -21.65 4.30 25.30
CA LYS A 106 -20.30 4.25 25.88
C LYS A 106 -20.04 2.84 26.38
N ASP A 107 -18.77 2.48 26.61
CA ASP A 107 -18.40 1.12 27.04
C ASP A 107 -18.96 0.10 26.03
N TRP A 108 -18.55 0.29 24.76
CA TRP A 108 -19.10 -0.24 23.50
C TRP A 108 -18.18 -1.23 22.78
N GLU A 109 -17.24 -1.79 23.52
CA GLU A 109 -16.23 -2.74 23.09
C GLU A 109 -16.81 -4.15 22.87
N HIS A 110 -16.19 -4.91 21.98
CA HIS A 110 -16.47 -6.33 21.72
C HIS A 110 -15.30 -6.98 20.95
N GLU A 111 -15.36 -8.30 20.75
CA GLU A 111 -14.54 -9.02 19.77
C GLU A 111 -15.45 -9.89 18.91
N ALA A 112 -16.15 -9.27 17.96
CA ALA A 112 -17.08 -9.98 17.12
C ALA A 112 -17.15 -9.40 15.71
N VAL A 113 -17.01 -10.24 14.68
CA VAL A 113 -16.93 -9.81 13.27
C VAL A 113 -17.97 -10.53 12.41
N SER A 114 -18.64 -9.78 11.54
CA SER A 114 -19.67 -10.33 10.66
C SER A 114 -19.09 -11.35 9.67
N GLY A 115 -19.73 -12.51 9.57
CA GLY A 115 -19.31 -13.61 8.67
C GLY A 115 -18.33 -14.63 9.28
N ASP A 116 -17.67 -14.32 10.40
CA ASP A 116 -16.66 -15.21 11.01
C ASP A 116 -17.20 -16.61 11.37
N VAL A 117 -16.48 -17.66 10.98
CA VAL A 117 -16.63 -19.03 11.50
C VAL A 117 -15.74 -19.27 12.73
N LEU A 118 -15.96 -20.33 13.51
CA LEU A 118 -15.20 -20.57 14.77
C LEU A 118 -13.67 -20.51 14.62
N THR A 119 -13.13 -20.94 13.47
CA THR A 119 -11.69 -20.91 13.19
C THR A 119 -11.16 -19.47 13.08
N GLN A 120 -11.96 -18.53 12.58
CA GLN A 120 -11.62 -17.10 12.51
C GLN A 120 -11.82 -16.41 13.86
N ILE A 121 -12.89 -16.75 14.60
CA ILE A 121 -13.09 -16.28 15.98
C ILE A 121 -11.90 -16.67 16.85
N LEU A 122 -11.40 -17.91 16.74
CA LEU A 122 -10.20 -18.36 17.45
C LEU A 122 -8.94 -17.54 17.08
N ALA A 123 -8.80 -17.12 15.82
CA ALA A 123 -7.70 -16.27 15.38
C ALA A 123 -7.80 -14.82 15.90
N ARG A 124 -8.99 -14.36 16.33
CA ARG A 124 -9.17 -13.06 16.99
C ARG A 124 -8.98 -13.09 18.49
N VAL A 125 -9.19 -14.22 19.17
CA VAL A 125 -9.03 -14.35 20.64
C VAL A 125 -7.75 -13.66 21.18
N PRO A 126 -6.55 -13.78 20.57
CA PRO A 126 -5.35 -13.08 21.03
C PRO A 126 -5.47 -11.57 21.19
N ARG A 127 -6.35 -10.90 20.44
CA ARG A 127 -6.64 -9.46 20.54
C ARG A 127 -7.34 -9.10 21.85
N SER A 128 -8.20 -9.99 22.34
CA SER A 128 -9.03 -9.77 23.54
C SER A 128 -8.36 -10.24 24.84
N LEU A 129 -7.35 -11.12 24.78
CA LEU A 129 -6.66 -11.65 25.97
C LEU A 129 -6.06 -10.55 26.87
N PRO A 130 -5.42 -9.48 26.35
CA PRO A 130 -4.71 -8.54 27.21
C PRO A 130 -5.65 -7.68 28.07
N PHE A 131 -6.94 -7.56 27.72
CA PHE A 131 -7.98 -6.97 28.59
C PHE A 131 -8.29 -7.82 29.84
N LYS A 132 -7.91 -9.11 29.86
CA LYS A 132 -8.14 -10.06 30.97
C LYS A 132 -9.58 -10.04 31.53
N PRO A 133 -10.62 -10.26 30.71
CA PRO A 133 -12.02 -10.31 31.17
C PRO A 133 -12.24 -11.43 32.21
N ASN A 134 -12.99 -11.16 33.27
CA ASN A 134 -13.45 -12.19 34.21
C ASN A 134 -14.77 -12.83 33.78
N VAL A 135 -15.49 -12.22 32.84
CA VAL A 135 -16.70 -12.78 32.22
C VAL A 135 -16.57 -12.73 30.70
N VAL A 136 -16.89 -13.82 30.01
CA VAL A 136 -16.95 -13.85 28.53
C VAL A 136 -18.32 -14.38 28.11
N ILE A 137 -19.06 -13.62 27.31
CA ILE A 137 -20.29 -14.09 26.66
C ILE A 137 -19.94 -14.51 25.22
N ILE A 138 -20.34 -15.72 24.82
CA ILE A 138 -20.00 -16.28 23.50
C ILE A 138 -21.25 -16.70 22.75
N ASN A 139 -21.47 -16.14 21.55
CA ASN A 139 -22.36 -16.74 20.54
C ASN A 139 -21.64 -16.75 19.18
N GLY A 140 -21.32 -17.95 18.69
CA GLY A 140 -20.58 -18.17 17.45
C GLY A 140 -20.77 -19.61 16.96
N GLY A 141 -20.72 -19.81 15.64
CA GLY A 141 -21.06 -21.09 14.99
C GLY A 141 -22.25 -21.00 14.02
N THR A 142 -22.99 -19.89 13.98
CA THR A 142 -24.10 -19.69 13.01
C THR A 142 -23.58 -19.73 11.56
N ASN A 143 -22.41 -19.13 11.31
CA ASN A 143 -21.77 -19.17 9.99
C ASN A 143 -21.25 -20.57 9.63
N ASP A 144 -20.71 -21.32 10.61
CA ASP A 144 -20.36 -22.73 10.43
C ASP A 144 -21.59 -23.57 10.06
N GLY A 145 -22.73 -23.36 10.73
CA GLY A 145 -24.00 -24.03 10.44
C GLY A 145 -24.55 -23.68 9.05
N ASN A 146 -24.52 -22.39 8.67
CA ASN A 146 -24.96 -21.91 7.36
C ASN A 146 -24.07 -22.43 6.21
N GLY A 147 -22.75 -22.46 6.43
CA GLY A 147 -21.76 -22.90 5.44
C GLY A 147 -21.46 -24.41 5.43
N GLY A 148 -21.98 -25.17 6.40
CA GLY A 148 -21.67 -26.59 6.56
C GLY A 148 -20.23 -26.89 7.01
N VAL A 149 -19.57 -25.91 7.65
CA VAL A 149 -18.13 -25.95 7.96
C VAL A 149 -17.86 -26.88 9.14
N ASP A 150 -17.22 -28.03 8.87
CA ASP A 150 -16.66 -28.96 9.86
C ASP A 150 -17.55 -29.15 11.11
N LEU A 151 -18.78 -29.61 10.84
CA LEU A 151 -19.85 -29.77 11.82
C LEU A 151 -19.56 -30.90 12.83
N GLY A 152 -18.80 -31.92 12.41
CA GLY A 152 -18.40 -33.04 13.26
C GLY A 152 -17.40 -32.67 14.36
N ASN A 153 -16.67 -31.56 14.19
CA ASN A 153 -15.70 -31.07 15.18
C ASN A 153 -16.04 -29.66 15.69
N VAL A 154 -17.25 -29.14 15.47
CA VAL A 154 -17.64 -27.79 15.93
C VAL A 154 -17.47 -27.63 17.45
N GLY A 155 -17.78 -28.68 18.23
CA GLY A 155 -17.50 -28.74 19.66
C GLY A 155 -15.99 -28.71 19.99
N ASN A 156 -15.14 -29.37 19.19
CA ASN A 156 -13.69 -29.32 19.36
C ASN A 156 -13.10 -27.94 18.99
N ARG A 157 -13.64 -27.28 17.96
CA ARG A 157 -13.20 -25.93 17.56
C ARG A 157 -13.66 -24.86 18.56
N MET A 158 -14.87 -24.95 19.10
CA MET A 158 -15.29 -24.13 20.26
C MET A 158 -14.43 -24.42 21.50
N ASN A 159 -14.14 -25.69 21.79
CA ASN A 159 -13.27 -26.11 22.89
C ASN A 159 -11.85 -25.50 22.80
N ASN A 160 -11.35 -25.20 21.59
CA ASN A 160 -10.08 -24.50 21.40
C ASN A 160 -10.17 -23.00 21.75
N ILE A 161 -11.30 -22.34 21.45
CA ILE A 161 -11.58 -20.96 21.90
C ILE A 161 -11.61 -20.91 23.44
N LEU A 162 -12.32 -21.83 24.08
CA LEU A 162 -12.37 -21.93 25.54
C LEU A 162 -10.98 -22.18 26.17
N ASN A 163 -10.16 -23.05 25.56
CA ASN A 163 -8.77 -23.28 25.97
C ASN A 163 -7.92 -22.02 25.84
N ALA A 164 -8.00 -21.29 24.72
CA ALA A 164 -7.22 -20.08 24.51
C ALA A 164 -7.51 -19.00 25.56
N LEU A 165 -8.79 -18.83 25.93
CA LEU A 165 -9.21 -17.93 27.00
C LEU A 165 -8.67 -18.37 28.37
N TRP A 166 -8.85 -19.63 28.76
CA TRP A 166 -8.41 -20.11 30.09
C TRP A 166 -6.90 -20.34 30.25
N ASN A 167 -6.16 -20.44 29.16
CA ASN A 167 -4.70 -20.58 29.19
C ASN A 167 -3.98 -19.21 29.17
N ALA A 168 -4.72 -18.12 28.99
CA ALA A 168 -4.16 -16.77 28.96
C ALA A 168 -3.81 -16.25 30.37
N GLU A 169 -2.84 -15.33 30.42
CA GLU A 169 -2.31 -14.79 31.68
C GLU A 169 -3.39 -14.05 32.48
N GLY A 170 -3.63 -14.50 33.72
CA GLY A 170 -4.66 -13.93 34.59
C GLY A 170 -6.10 -14.38 34.29
N MET A 171 -6.34 -15.21 33.28
CA MET A 171 -7.68 -15.63 32.83
C MET A 171 -8.05 -17.08 33.17
N SER A 172 -7.23 -17.79 33.94
CA SER A 172 -7.46 -19.20 34.30
C SER A 172 -8.76 -19.48 35.07
N SER A 173 -9.29 -18.45 35.74
CA SER A 173 -10.56 -18.45 36.49
C SER A 173 -11.69 -17.68 35.80
N THR A 174 -11.50 -17.21 34.56
CA THR A 174 -12.52 -16.48 33.80
C THR A 174 -13.78 -17.31 33.60
N CYS A 175 -14.94 -16.70 33.83
CA CYS A 175 -16.25 -17.33 33.72
C CYS A 175 -16.85 -17.17 32.33
N ILE A 176 -17.07 -18.28 31.63
CA ILE A 176 -17.56 -18.27 30.24
C ILE A 176 -19.04 -18.65 30.20
N MET A 177 -19.83 -17.82 29.52
CA MET A 177 -21.24 -18.06 29.23
C MET A 177 -21.36 -18.50 27.77
N LEU A 178 -21.32 -19.81 27.52
CA LEU A 178 -21.40 -20.35 26.17
C LEU A 178 -22.85 -20.47 25.75
N SER A 179 -23.22 -19.72 24.72
CA SER A 179 -24.57 -19.69 24.17
C SER A 179 -24.79 -20.77 23.11
N THR A 180 -25.99 -21.36 23.11
CA THR A 180 -26.47 -22.15 21.97
C THR A 180 -26.87 -21.23 20.81
N LEU A 181 -26.85 -21.75 19.59
CA LEU A 181 -27.18 -20.99 18.39
C LEU A 181 -28.68 -20.69 18.32
N LEU A 182 -28.98 -19.43 18.01
CA LEU A 182 -30.33 -18.96 17.74
C LEU A 182 -30.91 -19.63 16.48
N PRO A 183 -32.25 -19.69 16.36
CA PRO A 183 -32.91 -20.07 15.12
C PRO A 183 -32.45 -19.24 13.90
N THR A 184 -32.61 -19.80 12.70
CA THR A 184 -32.44 -19.09 11.43
C THR A 184 -33.36 -19.71 10.37
N THR A 185 -33.77 -18.94 9.36
CA THR A 185 -34.47 -19.48 8.18
C THR A 185 -33.51 -19.92 7.06
N ASN A 186 -32.19 -19.86 7.27
CA ASN A 186 -31.21 -20.47 6.39
C ASN A 186 -31.36 -22.00 6.43
N GLY A 187 -31.55 -22.65 5.27
CA GLY A 187 -31.82 -24.10 5.21
C GLY A 187 -30.72 -24.98 5.82
N ASN A 188 -29.45 -24.66 5.53
CA ASN A 188 -28.30 -25.35 6.14
C ASN A 188 -28.22 -25.04 7.63
N GLY A 189 -28.32 -23.76 7.99
CA GLY A 189 -28.26 -23.30 9.38
C GLY A 189 -29.30 -24.01 10.25
N ALA A 190 -30.57 -24.01 9.83
CA ALA A 190 -31.68 -24.64 10.52
C ALA A 190 -31.47 -26.15 10.73
N ALA A 191 -30.99 -26.87 9.71
CA ALA A 191 -30.71 -28.31 9.78
C ALA A 191 -29.51 -28.62 10.72
N ASN A 192 -28.45 -27.80 10.66
CA ASN A 192 -27.21 -28.04 11.40
C ASN A 192 -27.28 -27.55 12.86
N ARG A 193 -28.15 -26.58 13.17
CA ARG A 193 -28.28 -25.93 14.48
C ARG A 193 -28.40 -26.90 15.65
N GLY A 194 -29.26 -27.92 15.53
CA GLY A 194 -29.48 -28.90 16.60
C GLY A 194 -28.21 -29.67 16.99
N THR A 195 -27.46 -30.12 15.98
CA THR A 195 -26.18 -30.83 16.14
C THR A 195 -25.10 -29.95 16.78
N ILE A 196 -25.03 -28.67 16.40
CA ILE A 196 -24.09 -27.72 17.00
C ILE A 196 -24.48 -27.43 18.46
N ASN A 197 -25.77 -27.16 18.71
CA ASN A 197 -26.29 -26.87 20.05
C ASN A 197 -26.06 -28.03 21.02
N GLN A 198 -26.26 -29.27 20.58
CA GLN A 198 -25.97 -30.44 21.43
C GLN A 198 -24.48 -30.53 21.79
N GLN A 199 -23.58 -30.38 20.81
CA GLN A 199 -22.14 -30.38 21.09
C GLN A 199 -21.72 -29.25 22.05
N TYR A 200 -22.40 -28.10 22.03
CA TYR A 200 -22.16 -27.03 23.00
C TYR A 200 -22.69 -27.38 24.41
N ARG A 201 -23.86 -28.02 24.54
CA ARG A 201 -24.39 -28.52 25.82
C ARG A 201 -23.47 -29.59 26.43
N ASP A 202 -22.99 -30.52 25.60
CA ASP A 202 -22.05 -31.56 26.00
C ASP A 202 -20.70 -30.95 26.44
N LEU A 203 -20.22 -29.92 25.71
CA LEU A 203 -19.00 -29.18 26.00
C LEU A 203 -19.08 -28.41 27.33
N VAL A 204 -20.18 -27.68 27.59
CA VAL A 204 -20.40 -27.01 28.89
C VAL A 204 -20.42 -28.04 30.02
N THR A 205 -21.21 -29.11 29.87
CA THR A 205 -21.34 -30.17 30.87
C THR A 205 -19.98 -30.78 31.22
N ARG A 206 -19.19 -31.13 30.20
CA ARG A 206 -17.84 -31.68 30.38
C ARG A 206 -16.90 -30.69 31.06
N ARG A 207 -16.83 -29.44 30.58
CA ARG A 207 -15.89 -28.43 31.14
C ARG A 207 -16.27 -27.98 32.55
N ALA A 208 -17.56 -27.94 32.89
CA ALA A 208 -18.01 -27.73 34.26
C ALA A 208 -17.62 -28.91 35.17
N GLY A 209 -17.71 -30.15 34.67
CA GLY A 209 -17.21 -31.35 35.36
C GLY A 209 -15.68 -31.36 35.56
N GLU A 210 -14.92 -30.75 34.65
CA GLU A 210 -13.48 -30.46 34.80
C GLU A 210 -13.19 -29.28 35.76
N GLY A 211 -14.21 -28.71 36.41
CA GLY A 211 -14.08 -27.65 37.41
C GLY A 211 -13.90 -26.23 36.86
N LYS A 212 -13.97 -26.03 35.54
CA LYS A 212 -13.89 -24.70 34.93
C LYS A 212 -15.14 -23.87 35.22
N CYS A 213 -14.98 -22.54 35.30
CA CYS A 213 -16.14 -21.65 35.37
C CYS A 213 -16.79 -21.51 33.99
N ILE A 214 -17.81 -22.33 33.73
CA ILE A 214 -18.58 -22.27 32.48
C ILE A 214 -20.06 -22.57 32.75
N TYR A 215 -20.93 -21.79 32.11
CA TYR A 215 -22.38 -21.93 32.17
C TYR A 215 -22.98 -21.92 30.77
N LEU A 216 -24.13 -22.58 30.63
CA LEU A 216 -24.90 -22.61 29.39
C LEU A 216 -25.83 -21.39 29.35
N ALA A 217 -25.70 -20.57 28.30
CA ALA A 217 -26.66 -19.51 27.99
C ALA A 217 -27.61 -20.02 26.90
N ASP A 218 -28.53 -20.92 27.26
CA ASP A 218 -29.34 -21.65 26.29
C ASP A 218 -30.42 -20.76 25.63
N MET A 219 -30.17 -20.37 24.39
CA MET A 219 -31.12 -19.65 23.52
C MET A 219 -32.13 -20.60 22.86
N ASP A 220 -32.01 -21.91 23.12
CA ASP A 220 -32.73 -23.02 22.51
C ASP A 220 -33.22 -24.03 23.58
N PRO A 221 -33.81 -23.56 24.71
CA PRO A 221 -34.15 -24.42 25.84
C PRO A 221 -35.09 -25.56 25.40
N ASN A 222 -34.77 -26.78 25.80
CA ASN A 222 -35.49 -28.00 25.41
C ASN A 222 -35.63 -28.20 23.88
N GLY A 223 -34.78 -27.55 23.07
CA GLY A 223 -34.86 -27.55 21.60
C GLY A 223 -36.02 -26.73 21.03
N GLN A 224 -36.71 -25.92 21.86
CA GLN A 224 -37.87 -25.15 21.43
C GLN A 224 -37.48 -23.79 20.83
N VAL A 225 -38.06 -23.49 19.67
CA VAL A 225 -37.94 -22.19 19.00
C VAL A 225 -38.89 -21.19 19.68
N TRP A 226 -38.40 -20.50 20.71
CA TRP A 226 -39.13 -19.46 21.44
C TRP A 226 -38.91 -18.03 20.88
N PHE A 227 -37.87 -17.83 20.06
CA PHE A 227 -37.71 -16.62 19.24
C PHE A 227 -38.61 -16.69 18.00
N ASN A 228 -39.37 -15.62 17.75
CA ASN A 228 -40.31 -15.50 16.64
C ASN A 228 -39.71 -14.69 15.47
N PHE A 229 -39.58 -15.30 14.29
CA PHE A 229 -38.98 -14.66 13.11
C PHE A 229 -39.68 -13.38 12.63
N GLN A 230 -40.98 -13.19 12.92
CA GLN A 230 -41.73 -12.00 12.52
C GLN A 230 -41.61 -10.82 13.50
N THR A 231 -41.19 -11.06 14.75
CA THR A 231 -41.18 -10.00 15.79
C THR A 231 -39.83 -9.84 16.52
N ASP A 232 -38.94 -10.82 16.45
CA ASP A 232 -37.65 -10.83 17.16
C ASP A 232 -36.41 -10.70 16.25
N TYR A 233 -36.60 -10.75 14.94
CA TYR A 233 -35.55 -10.64 13.91
C TYR A 233 -35.69 -9.35 13.09
N LEU A 234 -34.61 -9.00 12.37
CA LEU A 234 -34.57 -7.84 11.49
C LEU A 234 -35.64 -7.96 10.39
N GLU A 235 -36.52 -6.95 10.28
CA GLU A 235 -37.60 -6.93 9.30
C GLU A 235 -37.03 -6.91 7.86
N GLY A 236 -37.59 -7.76 6.99
CA GLY A 236 -37.18 -7.88 5.60
C GLY A 236 -35.91 -8.73 5.35
N GLU A 237 -35.24 -9.24 6.38
CA GLU A 237 -34.07 -10.11 6.21
C GLU A 237 -34.47 -11.52 5.74
N SER A 238 -33.81 -12.01 4.69
CA SER A 238 -33.98 -13.38 4.17
C SER A 238 -32.66 -13.93 3.60
N PRO A 239 -32.13 -15.06 4.12
CA PRO A 239 -32.61 -15.79 5.30
C PRO A 239 -32.41 -14.97 6.59
N ALA A 240 -33.39 -15.03 7.49
CA ALA A 240 -33.33 -14.36 8.79
C ALA A 240 -32.25 -15.01 9.67
N VAL A 241 -31.29 -14.19 10.11
CA VAL A 241 -30.11 -14.56 10.91
C VAL A 241 -29.93 -13.61 12.08
N HIS A 242 -30.24 -12.33 11.92
CA HIS A 242 -29.96 -11.28 12.90
C HIS A 242 -31.19 -10.90 13.74
N PRO A 243 -31.11 -11.02 15.08
CA PRO A 243 -32.13 -10.49 15.98
C PRO A 243 -32.29 -8.98 15.86
N ASN A 244 -33.50 -8.47 16.05
CA ASN A 244 -33.77 -7.03 16.20
C ASN A 244 -33.59 -6.58 17.67
N ASP A 245 -33.92 -5.32 17.99
CA ASP A 245 -33.81 -4.80 19.36
C ASP A 245 -34.57 -5.61 20.43
N LYS A 246 -35.68 -6.27 20.09
CA LYS A 246 -36.42 -7.18 20.98
C LYS A 246 -35.68 -8.51 21.15
N GLY A 247 -35.23 -9.13 20.06
CA GLY A 247 -34.45 -10.37 20.11
C GLY A 247 -33.09 -10.21 20.83
N HIS A 248 -32.40 -9.09 20.60
CA HIS A 248 -31.17 -8.73 21.35
C HIS A 248 -31.42 -8.55 22.85
N ARG A 249 -32.61 -8.08 23.25
CA ARG A 249 -33.02 -8.02 24.67
C ARG A 249 -33.27 -9.40 25.25
N MET A 250 -33.89 -10.31 24.49
CA MET A 250 -34.09 -11.71 24.90
C MET A 250 -32.74 -12.42 25.09
N MET A 251 -31.78 -12.23 24.17
CA MET A 251 -30.40 -12.71 24.36
C MET A 251 -29.74 -12.14 25.61
N ALA A 252 -29.90 -10.84 25.86
CA ALA A 252 -29.34 -10.21 27.04
C ALA A 252 -29.94 -10.78 28.35
N ALA A 253 -31.22 -11.14 28.37
CA ALA A 253 -31.85 -11.78 29.52
C ALA A 253 -31.26 -13.17 29.82
N VAL A 254 -31.02 -14.01 28.80
CA VAL A 254 -30.39 -15.34 28.97
C VAL A 254 -28.94 -15.22 29.43
N PHE A 255 -28.16 -14.29 28.86
CA PHE A 255 -26.81 -14.01 29.35
C PHE A 255 -26.82 -13.48 30.80
N PHE A 256 -27.74 -12.55 31.12
CA PHE A 256 -27.92 -12.03 32.48
C PHE A 256 -28.24 -13.13 33.49
N GLN A 257 -29.12 -14.10 33.16
CA GLN A 257 -29.38 -15.28 33.99
C GLN A 257 -28.11 -16.11 34.24
N SER A 258 -27.36 -16.45 33.18
CA SER A 258 -26.14 -17.27 33.31
C SER A 258 -25.04 -16.59 34.14
N ILE A 259 -24.83 -15.28 33.97
CA ILE A 259 -23.88 -14.50 34.78
C ILE A 259 -24.38 -14.36 36.22
N THR A 260 -25.67 -14.13 36.44
CA THR A 260 -26.27 -14.07 37.78
C THR A 260 -26.09 -15.39 38.51
N LYS A 261 -26.29 -16.54 37.85
CA LYS A 261 -25.98 -17.85 38.43
C LYS A 261 -24.49 -18.00 38.76
N ALA A 262 -23.59 -17.59 37.87
CA ALA A 262 -22.16 -17.64 38.12
C ALA A 262 -21.71 -16.78 39.33
N LEU A 263 -22.42 -15.67 39.58
CA LEU A 263 -22.26 -14.83 40.77
C LEU A 263 -22.83 -15.49 42.03
N THR A 264 -24.05 -16.05 41.98
CA THR A 264 -24.68 -16.78 43.10
C THR A 264 -23.89 -18.02 43.50
N ASP A 265 -23.34 -18.77 42.54
CA ASP A 265 -22.47 -19.93 42.76
C ASP A 265 -21.04 -19.53 43.23
N GLY A 266 -20.78 -18.23 43.41
CA GLY A 266 -19.51 -17.69 43.93
C GLY A 266 -18.30 -17.86 43.00
N LYS A 267 -18.53 -18.06 41.69
CA LYS A 267 -17.46 -18.41 40.73
C LYS A 267 -16.83 -17.21 40.03
N VAL A 268 -17.56 -16.11 39.83
CA VAL A 268 -17.02 -14.90 39.18
C VAL A 268 -16.04 -14.21 40.13
N VAL A 269 -14.74 -14.40 39.91
CA VAL A 269 -13.65 -13.72 40.64
C VAL A 269 -13.48 -12.27 40.18
N ALA A 270 -12.76 -11.44 40.95
CA ALA A 270 -12.35 -10.11 40.49
C ALA A 270 -11.43 -10.21 39.25
N PRO A 271 -11.52 -9.28 38.28
CA PRO A 271 -10.73 -9.35 37.05
C PRO A 271 -9.26 -8.98 37.31
N ALA A 272 -8.34 -9.66 36.63
CA ALA A 272 -6.91 -9.42 36.77
C ALA A 272 -6.53 -8.02 36.24
N PRO A 273 -5.49 -7.36 36.79
CA PRO A 273 -5.02 -6.08 36.27
C PRO A 273 -4.39 -6.25 34.88
N PHE A 274 -4.69 -5.29 34.00
CA PHE A 274 -3.98 -5.06 32.75
C PHE A 274 -3.45 -3.62 32.71
N ALA A 275 -2.49 -3.35 31.82
CA ALA A 275 -1.96 -2.01 31.62
C ALA A 275 -2.72 -1.33 30.47
N VAL A 276 -3.46 -0.27 30.77
CA VAL A 276 -3.90 0.70 29.74
C VAL A 276 -2.65 1.44 29.27
N GLY A 277 -2.51 1.62 27.96
CA GLY A 277 -1.39 2.31 27.33
C GLY A 277 -1.79 2.94 25.99
N PRO A 278 -0.95 3.80 25.40
CA PRO A 278 -1.21 4.38 24.09
C PRO A 278 -1.34 3.29 22.99
N PRO A 279 -2.06 3.56 21.90
CA PRO A 279 -2.53 2.54 20.95
C PRO A 279 -1.47 2.11 19.91
N SER A 280 -0.30 1.66 20.36
CA SER A 280 0.75 1.15 19.46
C SER A 280 0.78 -0.39 19.36
N CYS A 281 0.86 -0.90 18.14
CA CYS A 281 1.20 -2.31 17.87
C CYS A 281 1.74 -2.53 16.45
N ASP A 282 2.59 -3.54 16.31
CA ASP A 282 3.06 -4.06 15.02
C ASP A 282 1.88 -4.46 14.10
N LYS A 283 2.00 -4.15 12.80
CA LYS A 283 1.12 -4.62 11.73
C LYS A 283 1.41 -6.08 11.37
N PHE A 284 0.40 -6.83 10.93
CA PHE A 284 0.60 -8.17 10.38
C PHE A 284 -0.34 -8.41 9.19
N ALA A 285 0.14 -9.11 8.16
CA ALA A 285 -0.67 -9.43 6.98
C ALA A 285 -2.05 -10.03 7.36
N GLY A 286 -3.13 -9.48 6.79
CA GLY A 286 -4.50 -9.88 7.11
C GLY A 286 -5.09 -9.26 8.39
N SER A 287 -4.42 -8.31 9.04
CA SER A 287 -4.99 -7.58 10.18
C SER A 287 -6.03 -6.52 9.79
N GLY A 288 -5.94 -5.99 8.56
CA GLY A 288 -6.70 -4.86 8.04
C GLY A 288 -8.21 -5.09 7.89
N ARG A 289 -8.95 -3.98 7.80
CA ARG A 289 -10.41 -3.89 7.71
C ARG A 289 -10.79 -3.29 6.35
N ASP A 290 -11.24 -4.11 5.41
CA ASP A 290 -11.71 -3.65 4.09
C ASP A 290 -12.78 -2.54 4.22
N ALA A 291 -12.61 -1.46 3.47
CA ALA A 291 -13.61 -0.39 3.35
C ALA A 291 -14.89 -0.85 2.61
N GLY A 292 -14.85 -1.94 1.84
CA GLY A 292 -16.02 -2.64 1.29
C GLY A 292 -16.45 -2.23 -0.14
N GLY A 293 -15.66 -1.40 -0.82
CA GLY A 293 -15.92 -0.94 -2.19
C GLY A 293 -14.88 0.07 -2.68
N TRP A 294 -15.02 0.58 -3.91
CA TRP A 294 -14.05 1.55 -4.44
C TRP A 294 -14.12 2.89 -3.71
N THR A 295 -13.10 3.15 -2.90
CA THR A 295 -12.94 4.40 -2.14
C THR A 295 -12.55 5.56 -3.06
N GLN A 296 -11.82 5.27 -4.15
CA GLN A 296 -11.54 6.22 -5.22
C GLN A 296 -12.19 5.77 -6.55
N ARG A 297 -13.07 6.64 -7.09
CA ARG A 297 -13.92 6.32 -8.25
C ARG A 297 -13.34 6.70 -9.62
N GLY A 298 -12.25 7.46 -9.67
CA GLY A 298 -11.44 7.67 -10.87
C GLY A 298 -11.07 9.13 -11.15
N SER A 299 -10.18 9.67 -10.32
CA SER A 299 -9.84 11.09 -10.21
C SER A 299 -8.48 11.43 -10.86
N GLY A 300 -8.21 12.72 -11.08
CA GLY A 300 -6.95 13.19 -11.68
C GLY A 300 -6.88 13.12 -13.21
N TYR A 301 -5.73 13.55 -13.74
CA TYR A 301 -5.55 13.88 -15.15
C TYR A 301 -4.44 13.05 -15.82
N ASP A 302 -4.63 12.77 -17.10
CA ASP A 302 -3.63 12.20 -17.99
C ASP A 302 -3.47 13.09 -19.24
N ASP A 303 -2.53 12.76 -20.11
CA ASP A 303 -2.35 13.39 -21.43
C ASP A 303 -2.85 12.49 -22.58
N GLY A 304 -3.76 11.56 -22.30
CA GLY A 304 -4.43 10.71 -23.29
C GLY A 304 -3.52 9.66 -23.93
N LEU A 305 -3.65 9.51 -25.25
CA LEU A 305 -2.83 8.63 -26.10
C LEU A 305 -1.76 9.45 -26.81
N TYR A 306 -0.62 8.83 -27.14
CA TYR A 306 0.41 9.49 -27.95
C TYR A 306 -0.07 9.68 -29.40
N PHE A 307 -0.10 10.93 -29.84
CA PHE A 307 -0.28 11.31 -31.24
C PHE A 307 1.03 11.86 -31.79
N HIS A 308 1.66 11.10 -32.69
CA HIS A 308 2.88 11.51 -33.37
C HIS A 308 2.60 12.65 -34.34
N ASN A 309 3.39 13.71 -34.27
CA ASN A 309 3.42 14.79 -35.23
C ASN A 309 4.88 15.24 -35.42
N SER A 310 5.24 15.73 -36.60
CA SER A 310 6.62 16.12 -36.84
C SER A 310 6.81 17.32 -37.78
N GLU A 311 7.92 18.02 -37.57
CA GLU A 311 8.39 19.15 -38.40
C GLU A 311 9.63 18.69 -39.18
N GLU A 312 9.59 18.69 -40.51
CA GLU A 312 10.79 18.38 -41.31
C GLU A 312 11.84 19.49 -41.15
N LYS A 313 13.06 19.12 -40.74
CA LYS A 313 14.17 20.07 -40.52
C LYS A 313 15.21 20.04 -41.65
N GLY A 314 15.01 19.21 -42.67
CA GLY A 314 15.95 19.00 -43.76
C GLY A 314 17.18 18.20 -43.34
N ILE A 315 18.32 18.51 -43.94
CA ILE A 315 19.60 17.82 -43.68
C ILE A 315 20.32 18.51 -42.51
N ALA A 316 20.47 17.83 -41.38
CA ALA A 316 21.15 18.34 -40.19
C ALA A 316 22.68 18.09 -40.20
N TRP A 317 23.13 17.04 -40.88
CA TRP A 317 24.54 16.64 -40.98
C TRP A 317 24.81 15.84 -42.26
N SER A 318 26.05 15.80 -42.74
CA SER A 318 26.46 14.93 -43.84
C SER A 318 27.95 14.60 -43.82
N ALA A 319 28.33 13.44 -44.37
CA ALA A 319 29.72 13.06 -44.62
C ALA A 319 29.87 12.12 -45.81
N THR A 320 31.12 11.80 -46.16
CA THR A 320 31.48 10.71 -47.07
C THR A 320 32.24 9.64 -46.30
N SER A 321 31.93 8.38 -46.54
CA SER A 321 32.55 7.20 -45.92
C SER A 321 33.06 6.27 -47.01
N SER A 322 34.19 5.59 -46.77
CA SER A 322 34.65 4.49 -47.64
C SER A 322 33.78 3.23 -47.55
N TRP A 323 32.84 3.20 -46.60
CA TRP A 323 32.04 2.03 -46.26
C TRP A 323 30.56 2.37 -46.07
N ASP A 324 29.73 1.39 -46.42
CA ASP A 324 28.35 1.29 -45.98
C ASP A 324 28.14 -0.10 -45.36
N ARG A 325 27.93 -0.13 -44.05
CA ARG A 325 28.02 -1.35 -43.22
C ARG A 325 27.24 -1.24 -41.90
N ASP A 326 26.16 -0.46 -41.87
CA ASP A 326 25.40 -0.12 -40.66
C ASP A 326 26.31 0.42 -39.53
N GLN A 327 27.13 1.44 -39.85
CA GLN A 327 28.11 2.00 -38.91
C GLN A 327 27.59 3.10 -37.98
N TRP A 328 26.42 3.68 -38.25
CA TRP A 328 25.92 4.90 -37.59
C TRP A 328 25.13 4.56 -36.31
N ARG A 329 25.43 5.24 -35.20
CA ARG A 329 24.75 5.08 -33.91
C ARG A 329 24.53 6.45 -33.26
N PHE A 330 23.54 6.54 -32.37
CA PHE A 330 23.26 7.72 -31.55
C PHE A 330 23.37 7.33 -30.06
N ALA A 331 23.84 8.26 -29.22
CA ALA A 331 24.01 8.04 -27.78
C ALA A 331 24.10 9.35 -26.99
N ARG A 332 23.60 9.38 -25.75
CA ARG A 332 23.75 10.47 -24.78
C ARG A 332 25.17 10.46 -24.20
N LEU A 333 26.16 10.90 -24.97
CA LEU A 333 27.58 10.84 -24.58
C LEU A 333 27.96 11.94 -23.58
N PHE A 334 27.46 13.17 -23.80
CA PHE A 334 27.87 14.35 -23.02
C PHE A 334 26.78 14.91 -22.09
N ASN A 335 25.49 14.64 -22.36
CA ASN A 335 24.40 14.90 -21.41
C ASN A 335 23.14 14.08 -21.74
N ARG A 336 22.24 14.00 -20.75
CA ARG A 336 20.96 13.28 -20.79
C ARG A 336 19.94 13.76 -21.83
N ASN A 337 20.09 14.96 -22.37
CA ASN A 337 19.02 15.64 -23.10
C ASN A 337 19.16 15.60 -24.63
N TYR A 338 20.36 15.30 -25.14
CA TYR A 338 20.66 15.34 -26.57
C TYR A 338 21.54 14.16 -26.95
N ASP A 339 21.15 13.47 -28.01
CA ASP A 339 21.89 12.33 -28.50
C ASP A 339 22.96 12.81 -29.50
N ASP A 340 24.19 12.37 -29.30
CA ASP A 340 25.38 12.65 -30.12
C ASP A 340 25.55 11.55 -31.20
N LEU A 341 26.17 11.88 -32.33
CA LEU A 341 26.33 10.96 -33.48
C LEU A 341 27.68 10.23 -33.42
N LEU A 342 27.67 8.91 -33.62
CA LEU A 342 28.85 8.05 -33.67
C LEU A 342 28.93 7.26 -34.98
N ALA A 343 30.14 6.97 -35.42
CA ALA A 343 30.40 6.04 -36.53
C ALA A 343 31.60 5.12 -36.25
N TRP A 344 31.42 3.81 -36.38
CA TRP A 344 32.54 2.88 -36.25
C TRP A 344 33.54 3.05 -37.41
N ILE A 345 34.77 3.46 -37.07
CA ILE A 345 35.92 3.52 -37.98
C ILE A 345 36.92 2.42 -37.61
N SER A 346 37.31 1.61 -38.61
CA SER A 346 38.10 0.40 -38.36
C SER A 346 39.58 0.75 -38.23
N ASN A 347 40.19 0.51 -37.05
CA ASN A 347 41.63 0.75 -36.85
C ASN A 347 42.45 -0.54 -36.76
N SER A 348 42.09 -1.50 -35.90
CA SER A 348 42.81 -2.79 -35.81
C SER A 348 41.92 -3.93 -35.28
N ALA A 349 42.46 -5.16 -35.27
CA ALA A 349 41.80 -6.32 -34.65
C ALA A 349 41.77 -6.27 -33.11
N THR A 350 42.46 -5.32 -32.48
CA THR A 350 42.60 -5.19 -31.02
C THR A 350 42.11 -3.84 -30.48
N GLU A 351 41.58 -2.96 -31.33
CA GLU A 351 41.12 -1.62 -30.96
C GLU A 351 39.91 -1.22 -31.81
N GLN A 352 38.81 -0.91 -31.13
CA GLN A 352 37.62 -0.34 -31.75
C GLN A 352 37.61 1.17 -31.56
N VAL A 353 37.41 1.90 -32.65
CA VAL A 353 37.44 3.37 -32.67
C VAL A 353 36.14 3.89 -33.27
N TYR A 354 35.57 4.91 -32.66
CA TYR A 354 34.39 5.60 -33.16
C TYR A 354 34.75 7.06 -33.44
N ALA A 355 34.48 7.53 -34.66
CA ALA A 355 34.41 8.95 -34.93
C ALA A 355 33.14 9.48 -34.24
N VAL A 356 33.25 10.61 -33.54
CA VAL A 356 32.15 11.22 -32.78
C VAL A 356 31.89 12.62 -33.30
N TRP A 357 30.62 12.97 -33.50
CA TRP A 357 30.15 14.32 -33.69
C TRP A 357 29.21 14.67 -32.54
N ALA A 358 29.62 15.62 -31.70
CA ALA A 358 28.80 16.11 -30.61
C ALA A 358 27.65 16.96 -31.17
N ASN A 359 26.44 16.71 -30.68
CA ASN A 359 25.28 17.58 -30.87
C ASN A 359 25.56 18.92 -30.17
N SER A 360 25.15 20.05 -30.74
CA SER A 360 25.34 21.38 -30.15
C SER A 360 24.59 21.58 -28.82
N ALA A 361 23.55 20.79 -28.55
CA ALA A 361 22.75 20.81 -27.32
C ALA A 361 22.11 22.19 -26.98
N ASP A 362 21.94 23.02 -28.01
CA ASP A 362 21.30 24.34 -28.03
C ASP A 362 19.90 24.31 -28.69
N GLY A 363 19.38 23.11 -29.01
CA GLY A 363 18.16 22.92 -29.78
C GLY A 363 18.29 23.21 -31.28
N ALA A 364 19.48 23.52 -31.80
CA ALA A 364 19.69 23.79 -33.23
C ALA A 364 20.02 22.54 -34.06
N GLY A 365 20.25 21.38 -33.44
CA GLY A 365 20.54 20.11 -34.11
C GLY A 365 21.81 20.13 -34.97
N LYS A 366 22.83 20.89 -34.56
CA LYS A 366 24.12 20.97 -35.28
C LYS A 366 25.10 19.96 -34.70
N PHE A 367 26.01 19.48 -35.53
CA PHE A 367 26.96 18.42 -35.15
C PHE A 367 28.39 18.85 -35.44
N THR A 368 29.24 18.89 -34.40
CA THR A 368 30.67 19.25 -34.49
C THR A 368 31.54 18.05 -34.15
N GLN A 369 32.58 17.79 -34.94
CA GLN A 369 33.46 16.64 -34.71
C GLN A 369 34.24 16.80 -33.39
N ALA A 370 34.21 15.75 -32.58
CA ALA A 370 35.02 15.59 -31.37
C ALA A 370 36.21 14.65 -31.63
N SER A 371 37.08 14.48 -30.64
CA SER A 371 38.14 13.46 -30.66
C SER A 371 37.53 12.06 -30.81
N ASP A 372 38.21 11.16 -31.51
CA ASP A 372 37.76 9.77 -31.61
C ASP A 372 37.58 9.12 -30.23
N MET A 373 36.51 8.35 -30.10
CA MET A 373 36.15 7.60 -28.89
C MET A 373 36.67 6.16 -28.98
N LYS A 374 37.31 5.71 -27.90
CA LYS A 374 38.06 4.45 -27.85
C LYS A 374 37.67 3.62 -26.61
N PRO A 375 36.55 2.89 -26.65
CA PRO A 375 36.12 2.06 -25.54
C PRO A 375 37.04 0.85 -25.34
N ASP A 376 37.18 0.41 -24.10
CA ASP A 376 38.00 -0.75 -23.72
C ASP A 376 37.28 -2.11 -23.93
N LEU A 377 36.07 -2.07 -24.48
CA LEU A 377 35.26 -3.23 -24.89
C LEU A 377 35.16 -3.27 -26.41
N LEU A 378 35.65 -4.36 -27.02
CA LEU A 378 35.54 -4.61 -28.45
C LEU A 378 34.20 -5.30 -28.76
N CYS A 379 33.51 -4.86 -29.82
CA CYS A 379 32.21 -5.39 -30.21
C CYS A 379 32.02 -5.46 -31.73
N GLU A 380 31.33 -6.49 -32.21
CA GLU A 380 30.81 -6.53 -33.58
C GLU A 380 29.69 -5.48 -33.75
N THR A 381 29.67 -4.70 -34.83
CA THR A 381 28.71 -3.57 -35.01
C THR A 381 27.24 -3.96 -34.91
N ALA A 382 26.89 -5.17 -35.34
CA ALA A 382 25.56 -5.75 -35.24
C ALA A 382 25.14 -6.13 -33.81
N GLY A 383 25.98 -5.86 -32.81
CA GLY A 383 25.71 -6.01 -31.38
C GLY A 383 26.02 -4.78 -30.52
N VAL A 384 26.36 -3.65 -31.13
CA VAL A 384 26.61 -2.38 -30.43
C VAL A 384 25.30 -1.69 -30.10
N TYR A 385 25.01 -1.57 -28.80
CA TYR A 385 23.94 -0.75 -28.23
C TYR A 385 24.54 0.32 -27.33
N PHE A 386 23.92 1.49 -27.30
CA PHE A 386 24.19 2.56 -26.34
C PHE A 386 22.92 2.79 -25.52
N VAL A 387 22.96 2.45 -24.24
CA VAL A 387 21.84 2.60 -23.29
C VAL A 387 22.43 2.85 -21.91
N ASP A 388 21.86 3.76 -21.13
CA ASP A 388 22.19 3.94 -19.70
C ASP A 388 21.91 2.63 -18.94
N MET A 389 22.95 2.05 -18.34
CA MET A 389 22.84 0.80 -17.55
C MET A 389 22.95 1.05 -16.05
N ASN A 390 23.14 2.31 -15.64
CA ASN A 390 23.55 2.68 -14.29
C ASN A 390 22.70 3.80 -13.63
N ALA A 391 21.84 4.45 -14.41
CA ALA A 391 20.93 5.56 -14.10
C ALA A 391 21.59 6.93 -13.81
N ASP A 392 22.79 7.19 -14.35
CA ASP A 392 23.43 8.52 -14.25
C ASP A 392 22.96 9.53 -15.33
N GLY A 393 22.25 9.06 -16.35
CA GLY A 393 21.71 9.85 -17.45
C GLY A 393 22.60 9.91 -18.70
N LEU A 394 23.71 9.17 -18.76
CA LEU A 394 24.55 9.00 -19.94
C LEU A 394 24.43 7.56 -20.47
N ASP A 395 24.59 7.37 -21.77
CA ASP A 395 24.49 6.02 -22.35
C ASP A 395 25.82 5.25 -22.24
N ASP A 396 25.72 4.03 -21.70
CA ASP A 396 26.82 3.07 -21.57
C ASP A 396 26.93 2.19 -22.84
N LEU A 397 28.12 1.64 -23.09
CA LEU A 397 28.34 0.72 -24.21
C LEU A 397 27.97 -0.70 -23.80
N VAL A 398 26.85 -1.20 -24.34
CA VAL A 398 26.51 -2.62 -24.27
C VAL A 398 26.90 -3.32 -25.57
N CYS A 399 27.66 -4.41 -25.45
CA CYS A 399 27.92 -5.33 -26.56
C CYS A 399 27.12 -6.62 -26.40
N ILE A 400 26.42 -7.03 -27.46
CA ILE A 400 25.82 -8.36 -27.58
C ILE A 400 26.67 -9.22 -28.52
N ASP A 401 27.18 -10.36 -28.04
CA ASP A 401 27.88 -11.33 -28.90
C ASP A 401 26.91 -12.11 -29.79
N SER A 402 27.43 -12.87 -30.76
CA SER A 402 26.60 -13.65 -31.70
C SER A 402 25.70 -14.67 -31.00
N ALA A 403 26.13 -15.22 -29.86
CA ALA A 403 25.38 -16.15 -29.04
C ALA A 403 24.32 -15.48 -28.15
N GLY A 404 24.29 -14.15 -28.06
CA GLY A 404 23.32 -13.38 -27.26
C GLY A 404 23.79 -13.05 -25.83
N ASN A 405 25.07 -13.24 -25.49
CA ASN A 405 25.60 -12.79 -24.20
C ASN A 405 25.82 -11.26 -24.23
N ALA A 406 25.52 -10.58 -23.12
CA ALA A 406 25.66 -9.13 -22.97
C ALA A 406 26.88 -8.76 -22.12
N TYR A 407 27.64 -7.78 -22.60
CA TYR A 407 28.87 -7.25 -22.00
C TYR A 407 28.78 -5.72 -21.87
N LEU A 408 29.36 -5.14 -20.80
CA LEU A 408 29.19 -3.72 -20.46
C LEU A 408 30.52 -2.99 -20.29
N SER A 409 30.62 -1.80 -20.90
CA SER A 409 31.62 -0.78 -20.57
C SER A 409 30.92 0.55 -20.28
N ILE A 410 31.23 1.12 -19.13
CA ILE A 410 30.54 2.26 -18.52
C ILE A 410 31.14 3.58 -19.01
N ASN A 411 30.30 4.53 -19.43
CA ASN A 411 30.69 5.90 -19.73
C ASN A 411 31.21 6.57 -18.44
N GLN A 412 32.44 7.08 -18.44
CA GLN A 412 33.04 7.64 -17.22
C GLN A 412 32.58 9.10 -16.93
N GLY A 413 31.72 9.68 -17.77
CA GLY A 413 31.21 11.04 -17.61
C GLY A 413 32.27 12.15 -17.77
N ASP A 414 33.47 11.80 -18.23
CA ASP A 414 34.61 12.71 -18.32
C ASP A 414 34.75 13.41 -19.69
N GLY A 415 33.76 13.24 -20.57
CA GLY A 415 33.66 13.93 -21.85
C GLY A 415 33.43 15.44 -21.68
N ASN A 416 33.96 16.23 -22.61
CA ASN A 416 33.80 17.68 -22.64
C ASN A 416 33.51 18.17 -24.07
N ARG A 417 32.21 18.37 -24.34
CA ARG A 417 31.68 18.89 -25.61
C ARG A 417 32.33 20.21 -26.05
N ALA A 418 32.54 21.15 -25.11
CA ALA A 418 33.12 22.47 -25.42
C ALA A 418 34.62 22.40 -25.76
N ALA A 419 35.34 21.40 -25.24
CA ALA A 419 36.73 21.12 -25.59
C ALA A 419 36.89 20.12 -26.76
N GLY A 420 35.79 19.64 -27.35
CA GLY A 420 35.81 18.61 -28.38
C GLY A 420 36.39 17.26 -27.92
N LYS A 421 36.38 16.97 -26.61
CA LYS A 421 36.96 15.75 -26.02
C LYS A 421 35.87 14.72 -25.72
N SER A 422 35.84 13.60 -26.45
CA SER A 422 34.91 12.49 -26.19
C SER A 422 35.13 11.84 -24.81
N PRO A 423 34.09 11.24 -24.20
CA PRO A 423 34.22 10.52 -22.94
C PRO A 423 35.06 9.24 -23.08
N THR A 424 35.62 8.80 -21.95
CA THR A 424 36.26 7.49 -21.80
C THR A 424 35.25 6.45 -21.32
N PHE A 425 35.52 5.18 -21.64
CA PHE A 425 34.67 4.04 -21.29
C PHE A 425 35.50 2.99 -20.56
N LYS A 426 34.89 2.29 -19.59
CA LYS A 426 35.57 1.29 -18.76
C LYS A 426 34.68 0.07 -18.48
N ARG A 427 35.16 -1.13 -18.83
CA ARG A 427 34.45 -2.40 -18.60
C ARG A 427 34.03 -2.58 -17.14
N ALA A 428 32.78 -3.00 -16.94
CA ALA A 428 32.18 -3.20 -15.62
C ALA A 428 32.88 -4.30 -14.78
N SER A 429 33.58 -5.22 -15.45
CA SER A 429 34.40 -6.26 -14.82
C SER A 429 35.55 -6.68 -15.74
N SER A 430 36.46 -7.54 -15.26
CA SER A 430 37.58 -8.06 -16.08
C SER A 430 37.11 -8.84 -17.32
N SER A 431 35.94 -9.48 -17.26
CA SER A 431 35.28 -10.17 -18.38
C SER A 431 34.26 -9.30 -19.11
N ALA A 432 33.85 -8.16 -18.55
CA ALA A 432 32.71 -7.31 -18.94
C ALA A 432 31.33 -7.98 -18.98
N LEU A 433 31.23 -9.30 -18.89
CA LEU A 433 29.98 -10.06 -18.98
C LEU A 433 29.01 -9.64 -17.87
N ILE A 434 27.86 -9.10 -18.27
CA ILE A 434 26.75 -8.75 -17.37
C ILE A 434 25.62 -9.77 -17.43
N MET A 435 25.34 -10.37 -18.59
CA MET A 435 24.33 -11.43 -18.72
C MET A 435 24.78 -12.52 -19.71
N GLY A 436 24.73 -13.78 -19.28
CA GLY A 436 24.75 -14.93 -20.18
C GLY A 436 23.39 -15.14 -20.87
N ASN A 437 23.42 -15.62 -22.12
CA ASN A 437 22.26 -15.71 -23.01
C ASN A 437 21.07 -16.50 -22.41
N LYS A 438 19.92 -16.37 -23.06
CA LYS A 438 18.66 -17.05 -22.67
C LYS A 438 18.21 -18.08 -23.70
N GLY A 439 19.15 -18.74 -24.38
CA GLY A 439 18.88 -19.67 -25.48
C GLY A 439 18.58 -19.03 -26.84
N TYR A 440 18.73 -17.71 -26.96
CA TYR A 440 18.49 -16.95 -28.19
C TYR A 440 19.74 -16.17 -28.59
N GLY A 441 20.14 -16.28 -29.87
CA GLY A 441 21.25 -15.51 -30.45
C GLY A 441 20.89 -14.06 -30.74
N ARG A 442 21.93 -13.26 -31.00
CA ARG A 442 21.91 -11.78 -31.04
C ARG A 442 20.70 -11.11 -31.69
N ALA A 443 20.26 -11.60 -32.86
CA ALA A 443 19.19 -10.99 -33.64
C ALA A 443 17.88 -10.80 -32.85
N ARG A 444 17.67 -11.60 -31.79
CA ARG A 444 16.48 -11.53 -30.92
C ARG A 444 16.67 -10.65 -29.69
N VAL A 445 17.89 -10.28 -29.33
CA VAL A 445 18.20 -9.48 -28.14
C VAL A 445 17.98 -7.99 -28.44
N ARG A 446 17.40 -7.27 -27.48
CA ARG A 446 17.35 -5.80 -27.40
C ARG A 446 17.70 -5.40 -25.97
N ILE A 447 18.19 -4.17 -25.78
CA ILE A 447 18.28 -3.53 -24.47
C ILE A 447 17.28 -2.37 -24.46
N ALA A 448 16.55 -2.19 -23.36
CA ALA A 448 15.46 -1.20 -23.24
C ALA A 448 15.07 -0.97 -21.77
N ASP A 449 14.79 0.25 -21.32
CA ASP A 449 14.17 0.47 -20.01
C ASP A 449 12.66 0.17 -20.09
N ILE A 450 12.27 -1.02 -19.60
CA ILE A 450 10.87 -1.47 -19.66
C ILE A 450 10.09 -1.06 -18.39
N ASP A 451 10.77 -0.89 -17.27
CA ASP A 451 10.15 -0.74 -15.94
C ASP A 451 10.17 0.73 -15.44
N GLY A 452 10.99 1.57 -16.06
CA GLY A 452 11.08 3.03 -15.90
C GLY A 452 11.85 3.46 -14.66
N ASP A 453 12.96 2.77 -14.33
CA ASP A 453 13.89 3.15 -13.27
C ASP A 453 15.18 3.85 -13.79
N GLY A 454 15.33 3.95 -15.12
CA GLY A 454 16.44 4.61 -15.80
C GLY A 454 17.54 3.68 -16.28
N ARG A 455 17.31 2.36 -16.29
CA ARG A 455 18.31 1.34 -16.62
C ARG A 455 17.85 0.44 -17.76
N GLY A 456 18.74 0.14 -18.69
CA GLY A 456 18.46 -0.82 -19.77
C GLY A 456 18.26 -2.25 -19.27
N ASP A 457 17.07 -2.81 -19.47
CA ASP A 457 16.72 -4.22 -19.26
C ASP A 457 17.09 -5.09 -20.46
N TYR A 458 17.35 -6.37 -20.23
CA TYR A 458 17.65 -7.33 -21.30
C TYR A 458 16.34 -7.94 -21.83
N CYS A 459 16.05 -7.69 -23.11
CA CYS A 459 14.82 -8.08 -23.79
C CYS A 459 15.08 -9.11 -24.90
N VAL A 460 14.16 -10.06 -25.09
CA VAL A 460 14.23 -11.12 -26.12
C VAL A 460 12.95 -11.20 -26.93
N THR A 461 13.06 -11.05 -28.25
CA THR A 461 11.95 -11.15 -29.21
C THR A 461 11.78 -12.57 -29.73
N GLN A 462 10.66 -13.21 -29.37
CA GLN A 462 10.29 -14.55 -29.82
C GLN A 462 9.72 -14.53 -31.26
N ASP A 463 9.57 -15.70 -31.90
CA ASP A 463 9.12 -15.81 -33.30
C ASP A 463 7.70 -15.29 -33.58
N ASN A 464 6.83 -15.30 -32.56
CA ASN A 464 5.49 -14.71 -32.62
C ASN A 464 5.50 -13.18 -32.33
N GLY A 465 6.66 -12.59 -32.06
CA GLY A 465 6.81 -11.19 -31.66
C GLY A 465 6.53 -10.90 -30.18
N ASP A 466 6.31 -11.92 -29.34
CA ASP A 466 6.27 -11.75 -27.88
C ASP A 466 7.66 -11.33 -27.36
N ILE A 467 7.68 -10.48 -26.33
CA ILE A 467 8.93 -10.02 -25.69
C ILE A 467 9.03 -10.59 -24.28
N LEU A 468 10.09 -11.36 -24.03
CA LEU A 468 10.54 -11.77 -22.70
C LEU A 468 11.55 -10.76 -22.16
N VAL A 469 11.46 -10.40 -20.87
CA VAL A 469 12.31 -9.37 -20.25
C VAL A 469 12.95 -9.88 -18.96
N TRP A 470 14.19 -9.47 -18.73
CA TRP A 470 14.91 -9.61 -17.46
C TRP A 470 15.35 -8.22 -17.00
N ARG A 471 14.86 -7.77 -15.84
CA ARG A 471 15.18 -6.45 -15.27
C ARG A 471 16.65 -6.36 -14.88
N ASN A 472 17.29 -5.24 -15.19
CA ASN A 472 18.57 -4.81 -14.64
C ASN A 472 18.40 -4.42 -13.16
N GLY A 473 18.47 -5.43 -12.27
CA GLY A 473 18.33 -5.23 -10.84
C GLY A 473 19.62 -4.70 -10.23
N GLY A 474 19.61 -3.47 -9.71
CA GLY A 474 20.77 -2.94 -9.01
C GLY A 474 20.66 -1.47 -8.63
N ILE A 475 21.51 -1.09 -7.67
CA ILE A 475 21.66 0.27 -7.11
C ILE A 475 23.08 0.83 -7.34
N GLY A 476 23.92 0.08 -8.07
CA GLY A 476 25.32 0.39 -8.32
C GLY A 476 25.60 0.81 -9.76
N LYS A 477 26.90 0.99 -10.06
CA LYS A 477 27.43 1.42 -11.37
C LYS A 477 27.39 0.36 -12.47
N ALA A 478 26.68 -0.75 -12.25
CA ALA A 478 26.52 -1.88 -13.16
C ALA A 478 25.34 -2.75 -12.66
N PRO A 479 24.79 -3.65 -13.50
CA PRO A 479 23.80 -4.64 -13.07
C PRO A 479 24.29 -5.49 -11.88
N GLY A 480 23.52 -5.52 -10.80
CA GLY A 480 23.84 -6.33 -9.60
C GLY A 480 23.24 -7.73 -9.66
N TYR A 481 22.03 -7.85 -10.21
CA TYR A 481 21.32 -9.09 -10.47
C TYR A 481 20.39 -8.92 -11.69
N TRP A 482 19.87 -10.03 -12.21
CA TRP A 482 18.91 -10.03 -13.31
C TRP A 482 17.64 -10.74 -12.94
N GLN A 483 16.54 -9.98 -12.82
CA GLN A 483 15.26 -10.50 -12.36
C GLN A 483 14.36 -10.84 -13.54
N ALA A 484 13.94 -12.10 -13.67
CA ALA A 484 13.03 -12.51 -14.72
C ALA A 484 11.66 -11.83 -14.54
N LEU A 485 11.22 -11.07 -15.55
CA LEU A 485 9.85 -10.56 -15.66
C LEU A 485 9.00 -11.44 -16.59
N GLY A 486 9.60 -12.44 -17.27
CA GLY A 486 8.88 -13.25 -18.26
C GLY A 486 8.31 -12.40 -19.40
N LYS A 487 7.13 -12.73 -19.92
CA LYS A 487 6.53 -12.00 -21.05
C LYS A 487 5.95 -10.66 -20.61
N ARG A 488 6.53 -9.55 -21.09
CA ARG A 488 6.03 -8.18 -20.84
C ARG A 488 5.28 -7.55 -22.01
N PHE A 489 5.49 -8.02 -23.25
CA PHE A 489 4.75 -7.57 -24.43
C PHE A 489 4.23 -8.77 -25.22
N THR A 490 3.01 -8.68 -25.75
CA THR A 490 2.43 -9.70 -26.64
C THR A 490 2.47 -9.23 -28.09
N GLY A 491 3.03 -10.07 -28.96
CA GLY A 491 3.32 -9.77 -30.35
C GLY A 491 2.10 -9.34 -31.16
N LYS A 492 2.30 -8.35 -32.04
CA LYS A 492 1.22 -7.71 -32.82
C LYS A 492 1.08 -8.25 -34.25
N GLY A 493 1.73 -9.37 -34.57
CA GLY A 493 1.64 -10.00 -35.90
C GLY A 493 2.36 -9.26 -37.03
N MET A 494 3.25 -8.30 -36.72
CA MET A 494 3.90 -7.44 -37.72
C MET A 494 4.90 -8.15 -38.66
N GLY A 495 5.11 -9.47 -38.51
CA GLY A 495 6.06 -10.24 -39.31
C GLY A 495 7.49 -10.16 -38.79
N ASP A 496 8.41 -9.64 -39.60
CA ASP A 496 9.86 -9.73 -39.35
C ASP A 496 10.30 -9.01 -38.05
N VAL A 497 10.76 -9.81 -37.08
CA VAL A 497 11.25 -9.38 -35.77
C VAL A 497 12.48 -8.46 -35.82
N ASN A 498 13.21 -8.43 -36.93
CA ASN A 498 14.30 -7.47 -37.12
C ASN A 498 13.79 -6.01 -37.24
N GLY A 499 12.48 -5.81 -37.45
CA GLY A 499 11.81 -4.51 -37.35
C GLY A 499 11.59 -4.02 -35.92
N VAL A 500 11.68 -4.88 -34.89
CA VAL A 500 11.42 -4.49 -33.51
C VAL A 500 12.54 -3.59 -32.96
N ARG A 501 12.14 -2.47 -32.36
CA ARG A 501 12.93 -1.47 -31.64
C ARG A 501 12.25 -1.15 -30.30
N PHE A 502 13.00 -0.48 -29.44
CA PHE A 502 12.57 0.05 -28.15
C PHE A 502 13.17 1.44 -28.02
N GLU A 503 12.34 2.47 -27.89
CA GLU A 503 12.73 3.88 -28.01
C GLU A 503 11.73 4.76 -27.22
N ASP A 504 12.20 5.61 -26.30
CA ASP A 504 11.43 6.67 -25.61
C ASP A 504 10.96 7.78 -26.57
N ILE A 505 9.97 7.47 -27.42
CA ILE A 505 9.45 8.39 -28.46
C ILE A 505 8.52 9.48 -27.87
N ASN A 506 8.00 9.28 -26.66
CA ASN A 506 7.12 10.24 -25.98
C ASN A 506 7.87 11.16 -24.97
N GLY A 507 9.07 10.79 -24.53
CA GLY A 507 9.90 11.52 -23.57
C GLY A 507 9.53 11.31 -22.10
N ASP A 508 8.75 10.29 -21.74
CA ASP A 508 8.42 9.99 -20.35
C ASP A 508 9.55 9.27 -19.60
N GLY A 509 10.49 8.66 -20.32
CA GLY A 509 11.62 7.92 -19.74
C GLY A 509 11.36 6.42 -19.58
N ARG A 510 10.55 5.85 -20.48
CA ARG A 510 10.31 4.41 -20.66
C ARG A 510 10.43 4.12 -22.14
N ASP A 511 11.06 3.01 -22.51
CA ASP A 511 11.20 2.69 -23.93
C ASP A 511 9.91 2.08 -24.49
N ASP A 512 9.39 2.70 -25.55
CA ASP A 512 8.16 2.29 -26.23
C ASP A 512 8.43 1.17 -27.24
N TRP A 513 7.54 0.18 -27.31
CA TRP A 513 7.70 -0.91 -28.28
C TRP A 513 7.39 -0.39 -29.68
N MET A 514 8.34 -0.52 -30.60
CA MET A 514 8.23 -0.01 -31.97
C MET A 514 8.54 -1.09 -32.99
N TRP A 515 7.80 -1.10 -34.10
CA TRP A 515 8.11 -1.93 -35.26
C TRP A 515 8.21 -1.09 -36.52
N VAL A 516 9.37 -1.16 -37.16
CA VAL A 516 9.73 -0.47 -38.41
C VAL A 516 9.66 -1.45 -39.57
N ASP A 517 8.96 -1.10 -40.66
CA ASP A 517 8.92 -1.91 -41.88
C ASP A 517 10.19 -1.74 -42.75
N THR A 518 10.18 -2.23 -44.00
CA THR A 518 11.32 -2.08 -44.93
C THR A 518 11.36 -0.74 -45.66
N ALA A 519 10.31 0.08 -45.57
CA ALA A 519 10.23 1.45 -46.07
C ALA A 519 10.49 2.51 -44.97
N GLY A 520 10.51 2.12 -43.69
CA GLY A 520 10.59 3.01 -42.52
C GLY A 520 9.24 3.34 -41.87
N VAL A 521 8.12 2.81 -42.39
CA VAL A 521 6.80 2.95 -41.78
C VAL A 521 6.85 2.33 -40.39
N THR A 522 6.49 3.10 -39.36
CA THR A 522 6.73 2.70 -37.97
C THR A 522 5.43 2.71 -37.17
N THR A 523 5.16 1.62 -36.45
CA THR A 523 4.02 1.49 -35.51
C THR A 523 4.54 1.42 -34.08
N THR A 524 3.94 2.18 -33.16
CA THR A 524 4.38 2.33 -31.76
C THR A 524 3.31 1.85 -30.77
N TRP A 525 3.73 1.19 -29.70
CA TRP A 525 2.95 0.94 -28.49
C TRP A 525 3.68 1.55 -27.28
N ILE A 526 3.03 2.52 -26.63
CA ILE A 526 3.54 3.32 -25.52
C ILE A 526 3.57 2.51 -24.21
N ASN A 527 4.66 2.63 -23.46
CA ASN A 527 4.96 1.91 -22.23
C ASN A 527 4.38 2.60 -20.98
N GLY A 528 3.18 2.18 -20.54
CA GLY A 528 2.58 2.68 -19.28
C GLY A 528 2.96 1.84 -18.05
N ARG A 529 3.22 2.49 -16.91
CA ARG A 529 3.33 1.86 -15.58
C ARG A 529 2.02 1.17 -15.17
N SER A 530 2.02 -0.15 -14.93
CA SER A 530 0.82 -0.84 -14.41
C SER A 530 0.75 -0.84 -12.88
N CYS A 531 -0.45 -0.65 -12.34
CA CYS A 531 -0.75 -0.92 -10.93
C CYS A 531 -1.12 -2.38 -10.63
N GLN A 532 -1.30 -3.23 -11.65
CA GLN A 532 -1.68 -4.63 -11.45
C GLN A 532 -0.55 -5.39 -10.74
N LYS A 533 -0.83 -5.90 -9.53
CA LYS A 533 0.07 -6.76 -8.74
C LYS A 533 0.66 -7.89 -9.61
N GLY A 534 1.98 -8.01 -9.58
CA GLY A 534 2.71 -9.16 -10.13
C GLY A 534 2.82 -10.29 -9.10
N SER A 535 3.28 -11.46 -9.54
CA SER A 535 3.76 -12.51 -8.64
C SER A 535 5.28 -12.57 -8.66
N GLU A 536 5.87 -13.10 -7.58
CA GLU A 536 7.29 -13.46 -7.57
C GLU A 536 7.62 -14.38 -8.77
N GLY A 537 8.77 -14.15 -9.40
CA GLY A 537 9.19 -14.84 -10.63
C GLY A 537 8.45 -14.44 -11.91
N ALA A 538 7.37 -13.64 -11.84
CA ALA A 538 6.64 -13.12 -13.00
C ALA A 538 6.73 -11.60 -13.17
N GLY A 539 7.07 -10.83 -12.13
CA GLY A 539 7.50 -9.43 -12.25
C GLY A 539 6.41 -8.41 -12.63
N LEU A 540 6.85 -7.20 -13.04
CA LEU A 540 5.99 -6.02 -13.26
C LEU A 540 5.07 -6.17 -14.46
N ASN A 541 3.80 -5.78 -14.32
CA ASN A 541 2.89 -5.64 -15.47
C ASN A 541 3.11 -4.31 -16.20
N VAL A 542 2.97 -4.31 -17.52
CA VAL A 542 3.14 -3.12 -18.37
C VAL A 542 1.85 -2.80 -19.09
N ALA A 543 1.41 -1.55 -18.97
CA ALA A 543 0.14 -1.02 -19.44
C ALA A 543 0.30 -0.40 -20.84
N TRP A 544 0.44 -1.25 -21.86
CA TRP A 544 0.71 -0.83 -23.23
C TRP A 544 -0.49 -0.15 -23.92
N ARG A 545 -0.28 1.01 -24.57
CA ARG A 545 -1.29 1.74 -25.37
C ARG A 545 -0.76 2.04 -26.77
N GLN A 546 -1.51 1.75 -27.84
CA GLN A 546 -1.06 2.10 -29.20
C GLN A 546 -1.00 3.62 -29.41
N GLY A 547 0.08 4.11 -30.01
CA GLY A 547 0.19 5.48 -30.51
C GLY A 547 -0.15 5.57 -32.00
N PHE A 548 -0.58 6.75 -32.46
CA PHE A 548 -1.05 6.98 -33.83
C PHE A 548 -0.43 8.23 -34.45
N LEU A 549 -0.40 8.32 -35.79
CA LEU A 549 -0.15 9.59 -36.47
C LEU A 549 -1.26 10.60 -36.13
N ASN A 550 -0.90 11.87 -35.98
CA ASN A 550 -1.83 12.96 -35.67
C ASN A 550 -3.02 13.01 -36.64
N GLY A 551 -4.23 13.19 -36.09
CA GLY A 551 -5.48 13.13 -36.85
C GLY A 551 -5.88 11.75 -37.36
N LYS A 552 -5.27 10.65 -36.88
CA LYS A 552 -5.65 9.26 -37.16
C LYS A 552 -6.05 8.52 -35.88
N THR A 553 -6.90 7.51 -36.01
CA THR A 553 -7.34 6.62 -34.93
C THR A 553 -6.91 5.16 -35.14
N SER A 554 -6.12 4.90 -36.19
CA SER A 554 -5.58 3.60 -36.57
C SER A 554 -4.36 3.77 -37.47
N GLY A 555 -3.57 2.71 -37.61
CA GLY A 555 -2.36 2.69 -38.43
C GLY A 555 -1.07 3.09 -37.69
N PRO A 556 -0.01 3.45 -38.44
CA PRO A 556 1.32 3.76 -37.88
C PRO A 556 1.40 5.12 -37.19
N THR A 557 2.48 5.35 -36.44
CA THR A 557 2.91 6.67 -35.96
C THR A 557 3.68 7.44 -37.05
N HIS A 558 4.50 6.74 -37.84
CA HIS A 558 5.35 7.36 -38.88
C HIS A 558 5.10 6.75 -40.26
N LEU A 559 5.06 7.58 -41.31
CA LEU A 559 4.78 7.15 -42.69
C LEU A 559 6.00 6.63 -43.48
N GLY A 560 7.18 6.61 -42.87
CA GLY A 560 8.40 6.09 -43.48
C GLY A 560 8.97 6.96 -44.60
N MET A 561 9.94 6.38 -45.30
CA MET A 561 10.75 7.02 -46.37
C MET A 561 10.61 6.26 -47.70
N GLY A 562 9.44 5.66 -47.96
CA GLY A 562 9.23 4.77 -49.12
C GLY A 562 9.52 5.37 -50.51
N SER A 563 9.55 6.70 -50.63
CA SER A 563 9.99 7.42 -51.84
C SER A 563 11.49 7.30 -52.16
N TYR A 564 12.31 6.87 -51.19
CA TYR A 564 13.75 6.64 -51.35
C TYR A 564 14.09 5.17 -51.65
N LEU A 565 13.10 4.27 -51.71
CA LEU A 565 13.32 2.89 -52.14
C LEU A 565 13.77 2.85 -53.61
N SER A 566 14.75 2.02 -53.91
CA SER A 566 15.34 1.89 -55.26
C SER A 566 15.61 0.43 -55.62
N ASP A 567 15.96 0.16 -56.89
CA ASP A 567 16.31 -1.20 -57.30
C ASP A 567 17.57 -1.76 -56.60
N THR A 568 18.43 -0.87 -56.11
CA THR A 568 19.63 -1.18 -55.33
C THR A 568 19.42 -1.16 -53.82
N GLU A 569 18.42 -0.43 -53.33
CA GLU A 569 18.14 -0.27 -51.90
C GLU A 569 16.65 -0.49 -51.62
N LYS A 570 16.29 -1.75 -51.37
CA LYS A 570 14.91 -2.22 -51.15
C LYS A 570 14.51 -2.35 -49.67
N ASN A 571 15.39 -1.92 -48.76
CA ASN A 571 15.17 -2.02 -47.32
C ASN A 571 15.85 -0.86 -46.58
N LEU A 572 15.10 0.20 -46.32
CA LEU A 572 15.55 1.40 -45.62
C LEU A 572 15.59 1.24 -44.09
N ARG A 573 15.18 0.09 -43.53
CA ARG A 573 15.11 -0.11 -42.07
C ARG A 573 16.45 0.13 -41.36
N GLY A 574 17.57 -0.22 -42.00
CA GLY A 574 18.93 0.05 -41.50
C GLY A 574 19.40 1.51 -41.65
N ARG A 575 18.51 2.41 -42.10
CA ARG A 575 18.72 3.85 -42.20
C ARG A 575 17.87 4.65 -41.21
N ILE A 576 16.91 4.00 -40.55
CA ILE A 576 15.96 4.65 -39.65
C ILE A 576 16.47 4.52 -38.22
N HIS A 577 16.61 5.67 -37.56
CA HIS A 577 17.02 5.78 -36.16
C HIS A 577 16.06 6.73 -35.44
N PHE A 578 16.02 6.64 -34.12
CA PHE A 578 15.31 7.58 -33.26
C PHE A 578 16.34 8.23 -32.34
N ALA A 579 16.37 9.57 -32.30
CA ALA A 579 17.41 10.30 -31.59
C ALA A 579 16.96 11.69 -31.16
N ARG A 580 17.37 12.15 -29.97
CA ARG A 580 17.10 13.49 -29.42
C ARG A 580 17.99 14.53 -30.10
N ILE A 581 17.70 14.85 -31.36
CA ILE A 581 18.48 15.78 -32.18
C ILE A 581 18.19 17.22 -31.76
N TYR A 582 16.91 17.59 -31.65
CA TYR A 582 16.45 18.94 -31.35
C TYR A 582 16.04 19.16 -29.89
N GLY A 583 16.02 18.11 -29.07
CA GLY A 583 15.76 18.20 -27.63
C GLY A 583 14.36 18.72 -27.30
N GLU A 584 13.34 18.37 -28.09
CA GLU A 584 11.97 18.83 -27.86
C GLU A 584 11.40 18.21 -26.57
N VAL A 585 11.30 19.03 -25.53
CA VAL A 585 10.71 18.61 -24.26
C VAL A 585 9.24 18.25 -24.43
N THR A 586 8.82 17.13 -23.84
CA THR A 586 7.41 16.95 -23.48
C THR A 586 7.07 17.93 -22.35
N LYS A 587 5.79 18.34 -22.26
CA LYS A 587 5.30 19.27 -21.22
C LYS A 587 5.54 18.74 -19.79
N PHE A 588 5.66 17.42 -19.63
CA PHE A 588 5.54 16.75 -18.34
C PHE A 588 6.41 15.50 -18.15
N GLY A 589 7.12 15.01 -19.19
CA GLY A 589 7.94 13.81 -19.14
C GLY A 589 9.36 14.04 -18.58
N THR A 590 10.14 12.97 -18.46
CA THR A 590 11.45 12.99 -17.79
C THR A 590 12.65 13.10 -18.74
N LEU A 591 12.42 13.06 -20.06
CA LEU A 591 13.40 13.22 -21.12
C LEU A 591 12.84 14.07 -22.27
N PRO A 592 13.69 14.68 -23.11
CA PRO A 592 13.25 15.18 -24.41
C PRO A 592 12.86 14.03 -25.34
N LYS A 593 11.86 14.27 -26.19
CA LYS A 593 11.39 13.29 -27.19
C LYS A 593 12.49 12.98 -28.22
N GLN A 594 12.58 11.72 -28.65
CA GLN A 594 13.37 11.36 -29.82
C GLN A 594 12.71 11.83 -31.12
N ASP A 595 13.51 12.31 -32.06
CA ASP A 595 13.14 12.70 -33.42
C ASP A 595 13.28 11.51 -34.39
N TYR A 596 12.51 11.47 -35.48
CA TYR A 596 12.67 10.45 -36.53
C TYR A 596 13.83 10.84 -37.44
N VAL A 597 14.86 10.00 -37.52
CA VAL A 597 16.09 10.24 -38.29
C VAL A 597 16.22 9.26 -39.44
N PHE A 598 16.48 9.78 -40.64
CA PHE A 598 16.82 8.98 -41.83
C PHE A 598 18.25 9.30 -42.27
N MET A 599 19.11 8.28 -42.23
CA MET A 599 20.44 8.32 -42.85
C MET A 599 20.31 8.01 -44.35
N GLU A 600 19.98 9.02 -45.15
CA GLU A 600 19.96 8.90 -46.62
C GLU A 600 21.34 8.47 -47.12
N HIS A 601 21.38 7.37 -47.87
CA HIS A 601 22.60 6.85 -48.48
C HIS A 601 22.63 7.17 -49.97
N LYS A 602 23.84 7.41 -50.49
CA LYS A 602 24.12 7.44 -51.93
C LYS A 602 25.48 6.84 -52.22
N ALA A 603 25.52 5.81 -53.06
CA ALA A 603 26.78 5.34 -53.63
C ALA A 603 27.34 6.39 -54.61
N VAL A 604 28.56 6.86 -54.35
CA VAL A 604 29.30 7.80 -55.20
C VAL A 604 30.30 7.04 -56.08
N SER A 605 30.88 5.96 -55.55
CA SER A 605 31.63 4.95 -56.29
C SER A 605 31.45 3.58 -55.61
N THR A 606 32.13 2.55 -56.11
CA THR A 606 32.23 1.22 -55.46
C THR A 606 33.00 1.23 -54.13
N THR A 607 33.60 2.36 -53.74
CA THR A 607 34.43 2.52 -52.52
C THR A 607 34.16 3.85 -51.81
N SER A 608 33.05 4.53 -52.13
CA SER A 608 32.72 5.85 -51.62
C SER A 608 31.21 6.03 -51.51
N HIS A 609 30.75 6.31 -50.30
CA HIS A 609 29.35 6.33 -49.89
C HIS A 609 29.08 7.67 -49.22
N GLN A 610 28.23 8.50 -49.83
CA GLN A 610 27.74 9.73 -49.23
C GLN A 610 26.58 9.40 -48.28
N PHE A 611 26.55 10.09 -47.14
CA PHE A 611 25.48 9.98 -46.15
C PHE A 611 24.96 11.37 -45.79
N GLN A 612 23.64 11.53 -45.73
CA GLN A 612 22.96 12.75 -45.30
C GLN A 612 21.94 12.42 -44.21
N MET A 613 22.05 13.07 -43.06
CA MET A 613 21.15 12.89 -41.94
C MET A 613 19.95 13.82 -42.08
N ARG A 614 18.81 13.28 -42.53
CA ARG A 614 17.53 13.99 -42.56
C ARG A 614 16.76 13.74 -41.26
N VAL A 615 16.13 14.78 -40.72
CA VAL A 615 15.45 14.69 -39.42
C VAL A 615 14.06 15.32 -39.46
N TRP A 616 13.10 14.60 -38.90
CA TRP A 616 11.73 15.07 -38.65
C TRP A 616 11.56 15.23 -37.14
N LYS A 617 11.62 16.49 -36.69
CA LYS A 617 11.55 16.87 -35.27
C LYS A 617 10.21 16.45 -34.68
N ASN A 618 10.22 15.70 -33.57
CA ASN A 618 9.03 15.15 -32.94
C ASN A 618 8.27 16.22 -32.13
N VAL A 619 7.28 16.84 -32.75
CA VAL A 619 6.31 17.75 -32.12
C VAL A 619 5.01 17.04 -31.73
N GLY A 620 5.05 15.71 -31.59
CA GLY A 620 3.97 14.90 -31.03
C GLY A 620 3.81 15.09 -29.53
N ALA A 621 2.69 14.61 -28.99
CA ALA A 621 2.33 14.73 -27.58
C ALA A 621 1.36 13.62 -27.15
N GLY A 622 1.18 13.48 -25.84
CA GLY A 622 0.27 12.53 -25.22
C GLY A 622 0.92 11.21 -24.83
N GLY A 623 0.25 10.46 -23.96
CA GLY A 623 0.70 9.15 -23.48
C GLY A 623 1.74 9.15 -22.35
N THR A 624 2.35 10.31 -22.02
CA THR A 624 3.48 10.45 -21.08
C THR A 624 3.09 10.49 -19.61
N ASN A 625 1.81 10.65 -19.30
CA ASN A 625 1.31 10.79 -17.93
C ASN A 625 0.08 9.90 -17.71
N LEU A 626 -0.03 9.38 -16.49
CA LEU A 626 -1.11 8.49 -16.06
C LEU A 626 -1.84 9.16 -14.89
N LYS A 627 -3.16 8.97 -14.81
CA LYS A 627 -3.96 9.55 -13.72
C LYS A 627 -3.44 9.13 -12.34
N ALA A 628 -2.93 7.91 -12.20
CA ALA A 628 -2.35 7.38 -10.96
C ALA A 628 -0.98 7.98 -10.57
N ASP A 629 -0.36 8.86 -11.38
CA ASP A 629 0.97 9.43 -11.09
C ASP A 629 0.92 10.70 -10.22
N GLY A 630 -0.27 11.23 -9.89
CA GLY A 630 -0.44 12.50 -9.17
C GLY A 630 -0.88 12.37 -7.71
N ASN A 631 -1.11 11.15 -7.23
CA ASN A 631 -1.74 10.94 -5.94
C ASN A 631 -0.80 11.31 -4.78
N LYS A 632 -1.23 12.25 -3.94
CA LYS A 632 -0.69 12.53 -2.60
C LYS A 632 -1.86 12.58 -1.61
N PHE A 633 -1.57 12.42 -0.33
CA PHE A 633 -2.56 12.43 0.75
C PHE A 633 -2.01 13.21 1.93
N CYS A 634 -2.83 14.08 2.54
CA CYS A 634 -2.46 14.86 3.73
C CYS A 634 -3.70 15.55 4.32
N ASN A 635 -3.67 15.92 5.61
CA ASN A 635 -4.73 16.70 6.25
C ASN A 635 -4.72 18.17 5.74
N MET A 636 -5.35 18.45 4.61
CA MET A 636 -5.35 19.79 4.01
C MET A 636 -6.45 20.70 4.59
N LEU A 637 -7.58 20.12 5.01
CA LEU A 637 -8.75 20.85 5.53
C LEU A 637 -8.75 21.08 7.05
N GLY A 638 -7.77 20.53 7.78
CA GLY A 638 -7.71 20.63 9.25
C GLY A 638 -8.77 19.81 9.96
N HIS A 639 -8.94 18.55 9.54
CA HIS A 639 -9.82 17.61 10.21
C HIS A 639 -9.28 17.31 11.62
N SER A 640 -10.11 17.47 12.65
CA SER A 640 -9.67 17.41 14.05
C SER A 640 -9.28 16.02 14.56
N ASN A 641 -9.52 14.97 13.77
CA ASN A 641 -9.01 13.60 13.96
C ASN A 641 -7.76 13.30 13.11
N GLY A 642 -7.23 14.26 12.35
CA GLY A 642 -6.04 14.09 11.50
C GLY A 642 -6.26 13.28 10.22
N MET A 643 -7.50 12.86 9.90
CA MET A 643 -7.76 12.09 8.68
C MET A 643 -7.35 12.87 7.42
N MET A 644 -6.71 12.18 6.49
CA MET A 644 -6.10 12.82 5.33
C MET A 644 -7.09 13.02 4.18
N ASP A 645 -7.00 14.18 3.54
CA ASP A 645 -7.59 14.45 2.24
C ASP A 645 -6.73 13.89 1.11
N TYR A 646 -7.31 13.80 -0.08
CA TYR A 646 -6.62 13.39 -1.29
C TYR A 646 -6.29 14.60 -2.16
N VAL A 647 -5.02 14.73 -2.53
CA VAL A 647 -4.49 15.83 -3.34
C VAL A 647 -3.91 15.27 -4.64
N TRP A 648 -4.42 15.72 -5.78
CA TRP A 648 -3.85 15.39 -7.08
C TRP A 648 -2.88 16.47 -7.56
N THR A 649 -1.60 16.12 -7.65
CA THR A 649 -0.52 17.01 -8.09
C THR A 649 -0.22 16.82 -9.58
N PHE A 650 -0.36 17.89 -10.36
CA PHE A 650 0.06 17.96 -11.76
C PHE A 650 1.59 17.85 -11.89
N SER A 651 2.13 17.30 -12.99
CA SER A 651 3.60 17.27 -13.22
C SER A 651 4.27 18.64 -13.18
N GLY A 652 3.52 19.73 -13.45
CA GLY A 652 4.01 21.11 -13.34
C GLY A 652 3.76 21.79 -11.98
N GLY A 653 3.21 21.07 -11.00
CA GLY A 653 3.16 21.44 -9.58
C GLY A 653 1.81 21.96 -9.07
N GLN A 654 0.87 22.32 -9.95
CA GLN A 654 -0.51 22.68 -9.55
C GLN A 654 -1.18 21.54 -8.77
N MET A 655 -2.05 21.86 -7.82
CA MET A 655 -2.72 20.88 -6.94
C MET A 655 -4.24 21.06 -6.91
N GLU A 656 -4.96 19.96 -7.16
CA GLU A 656 -6.42 19.85 -6.96
C GLU A 656 -6.72 19.03 -5.70
N LEU A 657 -7.64 19.53 -4.87
CA LEU A 657 -8.07 18.86 -3.64
C LEU A 657 -9.36 18.07 -3.85
N PHE A 658 -9.44 16.94 -3.15
CA PHE A 658 -10.63 16.15 -2.96
C PHE A 658 -10.81 15.85 -1.46
N ALA A 659 -11.79 16.48 -0.85
CA ALA A 659 -12.04 16.40 0.58
C ALA A 659 -12.43 14.98 1.03
N ASN A 660 -11.87 14.51 2.15
CA ASN A 660 -12.28 13.28 2.80
C ASN A 660 -13.68 13.43 3.42
N ARG A 661 -14.55 12.45 3.20
CA ARG A 661 -15.93 12.39 3.71
C ARG A 661 -16.06 11.79 5.12
N GLY A 662 -14.96 11.36 5.76
CA GLY A 662 -14.96 10.74 7.08
C GLY A 662 -15.75 9.43 7.14
N LYS A 663 -15.61 8.59 6.11
CA LYS A 663 -16.41 7.37 5.94
C LYS A 663 -15.60 6.12 6.27
N GLY A 664 -15.83 5.53 7.44
CA GLY A 664 -15.27 4.21 7.83
C GLY A 664 -15.73 3.00 7.00
N GLY A 665 -16.41 3.22 5.86
CA GLY A 665 -16.85 2.17 4.92
C GLY A 665 -17.63 2.74 3.72
N ILE A 666 -17.57 2.03 2.59
CA ILE A 666 -18.17 2.38 1.30
C ILE A 666 -18.91 1.18 0.70
N LYS A 667 -19.93 1.46 -0.11
CA LYS A 667 -20.60 0.48 -0.99
C LYS A 667 -20.43 0.92 -2.43
N ASP A 668 -20.48 0.00 -3.39
CA ASP A 668 -20.34 0.34 -4.81
C ASP A 668 -21.53 1.12 -5.42
N SER A 669 -22.61 1.31 -4.66
CA SER A 669 -23.67 2.28 -4.96
C SER A 669 -23.35 3.73 -4.59
N ASP A 670 -22.24 4.00 -3.89
CA ASP A 670 -21.84 5.36 -3.47
C ASP A 670 -20.98 6.03 -4.55
N ALA A 671 -21.61 6.88 -5.37
CA ALA A 671 -21.03 7.42 -6.60
C ALA A 671 -19.70 8.17 -6.41
N ASP A 672 -19.46 8.76 -5.24
CA ASP A 672 -18.28 9.62 -4.99
C ASP A 672 -17.16 8.90 -4.20
N GLY A 673 -17.47 7.77 -3.55
CA GLY A 673 -16.50 7.06 -2.70
C GLY A 673 -16.15 7.87 -1.44
N PHE A 674 -14.87 7.96 -1.07
CA PHE A 674 -14.39 8.81 0.03
C PHE A 674 -14.30 10.29 -0.32
N TRP A 675 -14.33 10.65 -1.61
CA TRP A 675 -13.74 11.90 -2.10
C TRP A 675 -14.79 12.89 -2.63
N LEU A 676 -14.78 14.13 -2.13
CA LEU A 676 -15.56 15.24 -2.70
C LEU A 676 -14.65 16.23 -3.44
N PRO A 677 -14.75 16.34 -4.79
CA PRO A 677 -13.96 17.29 -5.57
C PRO A 677 -14.13 18.73 -5.05
N SER A 678 -13.00 19.35 -4.67
CA SER A 678 -12.94 20.68 -4.07
C SER A 678 -12.25 21.72 -4.97
N GLY A 679 -11.61 21.26 -6.06
CA GLY A 679 -10.99 22.12 -7.08
C GLY A 679 -9.53 22.48 -6.76
N VAL A 680 -8.96 23.37 -7.58
CA VAL A 680 -7.55 23.78 -7.47
C VAL A 680 -7.34 24.62 -6.21
N ILE A 681 -6.49 24.13 -5.30
CA ILE A 681 -6.16 24.79 -4.02
C ILE A 681 -4.84 25.57 -4.08
N TRP A 682 -3.93 25.18 -4.97
CA TRP A 682 -2.63 25.82 -5.12
C TRP A 682 -2.15 25.75 -6.56
N THR A 683 -1.48 26.82 -7.00
CA THR A 683 -0.79 26.90 -8.29
C THR A 683 0.61 27.45 -8.02
N PRO A 684 1.68 26.77 -8.43
CA PRO A 684 3.04 27.17 -8.11
C PRO A 684 3.43 28.47 -8.84
N PRO A 685 4.36 29.27 -8.27
CA PRO A 685 4.82 30.52 -8.89
C PRO A 685 5.70 30.31 -10.14
N SER A 686 6.11 29.06 -10.41
CA SER A 686 6.87 28.63 -11.58
C SER A 686 6.55 27.14 -11.87
N LEU A 687 7.10 26.56 -12.93
CA LEU A 687 7.01 25.11 -13.13
C LEU A 687 7.79 24.39 -12.02
N MET A 688 7.11 23.59 -11.21
CA MET A 688 7.71 22.77 -10.14
C MET A 688 7.33 21.30 -10.36
N ASP A 689 8.32 20.40 -10.41
CA ASP A 689 8.06 18.99 -10.69
C ASP A 689 7.31 18.33 -9.52
N ARG A 690 6.28 17.52 -9.80
CA ARG A 690 5.47 16.81 -8.80
C ARG A 690 6.29 15.97 -7.80
N ARG A 691 7.52 15.59 -8.19
CA ARG A 691 8.48 14.79 -7.41
C ARG A 691 9.31 15.60 -6.41
N ASP A 692 9.41 16.91 -6.61
CA ASP A 692 10.11 17.83 -5.71
C ASP A 692 9.15 18.48 -4.69
N LEU A 693 7.85 18.18 -4.78
CA LEU A 693 6.79 18.70 -3.93
C LEU A 693 6.32 17.63 -2.94
N HIS A 694 6.34 17.97 -1.66
CA HIS A 694 5.90 17.12 -0.54
C HIS A 694 4.77 17.80 0.21
N LEU A 695 3.95 17.02 0.91
CA LEU A 695 2.91 17.51 1.81
C LEU A 695 3.22 16.97 3.21
N ALA A 696 3.31 17.86 4.20
CA ALA A 696 3.47 17.55 5.62
C ALA A 696 3.20 18.81 6.44
N ASP A 697 2.86 18.66 7.72
CA ASP A 697 2.83 19.75 8.69
C ASP A 697 4.28 20.27 8.93
N TRP A 698 4.54 21.54 8.62
CA TRP A 698 5.85 22.19 8.80
C TRP A 698 5.89 23.11 10.03
N ASP A 699 4.80 23.78 10.36
CA ASP A 699 4.77 24.78 11.45
C ASP A 699 4.13 24.31 12.77
N GLY A 700 3.58 23.10 12.79
CA GLY A 700 3.18 22.30 13.95
C GLY A 700 1.75 22.54 14.43
N ASP A 701 0.86 23.04 13.57
CA ASP A 701 -0.53 23.34 13.92
C ASP A 701 -1.50 22.14 13.73
N GLY A 702 -1.07 21.09 13.02
CA GLY A 702 -1.85 19.90 12.69
C GLY A 702 -2.32 19.83 11.23
N ASP A 703 -2.12 20.89 10.45
CA ASP A 703 -2.56 21.02 9.07
C ASP A 703 -1.38 20.82 8.10
N CYS A 704 -1.64 20.33 6.89
CA CYS A 704 -0.55 20.03 5.94
C CYS A 704 -0.18 21.22 5.05
N ASP A 705 1.12 21.50 4.98
CA ASP A 705 1.74 22.52 4.15
C ASP A 705 2.29 21.97 2.83
N ILE A 706 2.61 22.86 1.89
CA ILE A 706 3.29 22.51 0.64
C ILE A 706 4.77 22.81 0.76
N ILE A 707 5.61 21.78 0.61
CA ILE A 707 7.07 21.85 0.76
C ILE A 707 7.73 21.55 -0.59
N TYR A 708 8.50 22.49 -1.15
CA TYR A 708 9.32 22.28 -2.35
C TYR A 708 10.79 22.07 -1.97
N THR A 709 11.41 21.03 -2.51
CA THR A 709 12.82 20.68 -2.29
C THR A 709 13.60 20.76 -3.60
N ASN A 710 14.56 21.69 -3.72
CA ASN A 710 15.32 21.89 -4.95
C ASN A 710 16.10 20.61 -5.34
N PRO A 711 15.89 20.02 -6.54
CA PRO A 711 16.56 18.78 -6.95
C PRO A 711 18.09 18.92 -7.13
N ASN A 712 18.62 20.14 -7.07
CA ASN A 712 20.06 20.43 -7.04
C ASN A 712 20.46 20.95 -5.65
N GLY A 713 20.76 20.03 -4.73
CA GLY A 713 21.28 20.33 -3.38
C GLY A 713 20.24 20.35 -2.26
N GLY A 714 18.95 20.20 -2.57
CA GLY A 714 17.89 19.90 -1.59
C GLY A 714 17.32 21.08 -0.80
N ALA A 715 17.77 22.31 -1.05
CA ALA A 715 17.29 23.52 -0.34
C ALA A 715 15.77 23.71 -0.45
N VAL A 716 15.14 24.20 0.63
CA VAL A 716 13.68 24.13 0.84
C VAL A 716 12.97 25.47 0.65
N GLN A 717 11.77 25.44 0.07
CA GLN A 717 10.75 26.49 0.09
C GLN A 717 9.44 25.91 0.63
N VAL A 718 8.63 26.71 1.32
CA VAL A 718 7.36 26.25 1.93
C VAL A 718 6.24 27.26 1.70
N TRP A 719 5.01 26.78 1.55
CA TRP A 719 3.78 27.59 1.60
C TRP A 719 2.91 27.06 2.74
N LEU A 720 2.78 27.84 3.81
CA LEU A 720 1.97 27.45 4.96
C LEU A 720 0.48 27.59 4.67
N ASN A 721 -0.29 26.60 5.11
CA ASN A 721 -1.70 26.39 4.79
C ASN A 721 -2.65 27.10 5.78
N ASN A 722 -2.83 28.42 5.64
CA ASN A 722 -3.81 29.13 6.47
C ASN A 722 -5.29 28.82 6.09
N TYR A 723 -5.61 27.76 5.32
CA TYR A 723 -7.00 27.46 4.96
C TYR A 723 -7.87 27.16 6.20
N PRO A 724 -7.51 26.25 7.13
CA PRO A 724 -8.45 25.84 8.18
C PRO A 724 -8.77 26.97 9.17
N THR A 725 -7.90 27.97 9.30
CA THR A 725 -8.13 29.19 10.09
C THR A 725 -8.84 30.33 9.33
N THR A 726 -8.79 30.36 7.98
CA THR A 726 -9.31 31.49 7.18
C THR A 726 -10.46 31.14 6.21
N GLY A 727 -10.67 29.85 5.93
CA GLY A 727 -11.60 29.34 4.91
C GLY A 727 -11.22 29.69 3.45
N ASN A 728 -9.99 30.13 3.18
CA ASN A 728 -9.60 30.70 1.88
C ASN A 728 -8.28 30.14 1.31
N TRP A 729 -8.37 29.38 0.22
CA TRP A 729 -7.23 28.82 -0.53
C TRP A 729 -6.31 29.83 -1.21
N ASN A 730 -6.59 31.13 -1.12
CA ASN A 730 -5.68 32.18 -1.56
C ASN A 730 -4.78 32.72 -0.42
N SER A 731 -5.01 32.29 0.82
CA SER A 731 -4.26 32.68 2.02
C SER A 731 -3.08 31.73 2.29
N TRP A 732 -2.04 31.73 1.45
CA TRP A 732 -0.82 30.94 1.68
C TRP A 732 0.32 31.82 2.23
N THR A 733 1.04 31.36 3.27
CA THR A 733 2.23 32.07 3.79
C THR A 733 3.50 31.51 3.15
N TYR A 734 4.06 32.21 2.16
CA TYR A 734 5.28 31.76 1.47
C TYR A 734 6.57 32.03 2.26
N LEU A 735 7.36 30.98 2.47
CA LEU A 735 8.67 30.99 3.11
C LEU A 735 9.75 30.58 2.09
N ALA A 736 10.60 31.54 1.69
CA ALA A 736 11.56 31.36 0.60
C ALA A 736 12.83 30.56 0.95
N ASN A 737 13.16 30.42 2.24
CA ASN A 737 14.26 29.60 2.77
C ASN A 737 14.08 29.40 4.30
N PRO A 738 13.06 28.66 4.76
CA PRO A 738 12.76 28.50 6.18
C PRO A 738 13.77 27.63 6.94
N ALA A 739 14.58 26.82 6.24
CA ALA A 739 15.58 25.92 6.84
C ALA A 739 17.00 26.13 6.26
N PRO A 740 17.65 27.28 6.53
CA PRO A 740 19.00 27.56 6.01
C PRO A 740 20.02 26.51 6.45
N GLY A 741 20.68 25.85 5.49
CA GLY A 741 21.68 24.81 5.75
C GLY A 741 21.14 23.38 5.73
N VAL A 742 19.81 23.19 5.62
CA VAL A 742 19.22 21.90 5.25
C VAL A 742 19.42 21.67 3.75
N GLY A 743 19.68 20.41 3.37
CA GLY A 743 19.89 20.01 1.99
C GLY A 743 20.25 18.54 1.85
N CYS A 744 20.36 18.08 0.61
CA CYS A 744 20.65 16.69 0.26
C CYS A 744 21.68 16.63 -0.88
N ALA A 745 22.69 15.76 -0.71
CA ALA A 745 23.72 15.54 -1.72
C ALA A 745 23.28 14.57 -2.83
N GLU A 746 22.33 13.70 -2.51
CA GLU A 746 21.73 12.73 -3.42
C GLU A 746 20.78 13.42 -4.40
N LYS A 747 20.64 12.84 -5.61
CA LYS A 747 19.69 13.31 -6.63
C LYS A 747 18.66 12.23 -6.94
N ARG A 748 17.43 12.65 -7.22
CA ARG A 748 16.36 11.78 -7.74
C ARG A 748 16.74 11.24 -9.13
N GLY A 749 16.28 10.05 -9.49
CA GLY A 749 16.53 9.45 -10.80
C GLY A 749 15.40 9.68 -11.81
N VAL A 750 15.16 8.68 -12.66
CA VAL A 750 14.15 8.73 -13.74
C VAL A 750 12.73 8.52 -13.19
N GLY A 751 12.52 7.43 -12.46
CA GLY A 751 11.19 7.01 -12.00
C GLY A 751 10.48 8.01 -11.08
N ILE A 752 9.15 7.94 -11.03
CA ILE A 752 8.33 8.89 -10.25
C ILE A 752 8.50 8.78 -8.72
N GLU A 753 9.01 7.65 -8.23
CA GLU A 753 9.19 7.38 -6.79
C GLU A 753 10.66 7.29 -6.38
N ASP A 754 11.60 7.39 -7.32
CA ASP A 754 13.04 7.40 -7.04
C ASP A 754 13.49 8.77 -6.49
N LEU A 755 12.97 9.13 -5.32
CA LEU A 755 13.16 10.43 -4.70
C LEU A 755 14.35 10.41 -3.74
N ALA A 756 15.28 11.34 -3.93
CA ALA A 756 16.39 11.59 -3.02
C ALA A 756 15.97 12.28 -1.72
N VAL A 757 14.82 12.97 -1.70
CA VAL A 757 14.27 13.60 -0.49
C VAL A 757 12.93 12.98 -0.16
N ARG A 758 12.70 12.70 1.13
CA ARG A 758 11.40 12.39 1.72
C ARG A 758 11.21 13.27 2.95
N ILE A 759 9.95 13.56 3.30
CA ILE A 759 9.55 14.32 4.48
C ILE A 759 8.64 13.44 5.33
N ALA A 760 8.84 13.40 6.64
CA ALA A 760 8.00 12.69 7.62
C ALA A 760 8.36 13.17 9.05
N ASP A 761 7.49 12.97 10.04
CA ASP A 761 7.86 13.16 11.45
C ASP A 761 8.48 11.86 12.00
N LEU A 762 9.79 11.86 12.29
CA LEU A 762 10.47 10.74 12.96
C LEU A 762 10.55 10.92 14.49
N THR A 763 10.16 12.07 15.03
CA THR A 763 10.31 12.41 16.45
C THR A 763 9.04 12.21 17.27
N GLY A 764 7.87 12.37 16.65
CA GLY A 764 6.55 12.37 17.30
C GLY A 764 6.08 13.75 17.77
N ASN A 765 6.67 14.84 17.25
CA ASN A 765 6.28 16.22 17.56
C ASN A 765 5.38 16.88 16.51
N ARG A 766 4.95 16.11 15.50
CA ARG A 766 4.10 16.49 14.35
C ARG A 766 4.77 17.38 13.30
N ARG A 767 6.09 17.53 13.30
CA ARG A 767 6.82 18.40 12.37
C ARG A 767 7.55 17.64 11.26
N ALA A 768 7.75 18.32 10.14
CA ALA A 768 8.42 17.83 8.94
C ALA A 768 9.95 17.64 9.13
N ASP A 769 10.39 16.45 9.56
CA ASP A 769 11.82 16.09 9.44
C ASP A 769 12.24 15.90 7.98
N TYR A 770 13.48 16.25 7.69
CA TYR A 770 14.05 16.24 6.34
C TYR A 770 14.97 15.03 6.14
N LEU A 771 14.59 14.13 5.22
CA LEU A 771 15.26 12.85 4.99
C LEU A 771 15.93 12.81 3.61
N CYS A 772 17.25 12.62 3.58
CA CYS A 772 18.08 12.48 2.39
C CYS A 772 18.44 11.01 2.16
N MET A 773 17.94 10.44 1.06
CA MET A 773 17.91 9.01 0.72
C MET A 773 19.00 8.63 -0.28
N GLY A 774 19.99 7.85 0.17
CA GLY A 774 20.93 7.16 -0.70
C GLY A 774 20.26 6.07 -1.54
N LEU A 775 20.84 5.72 -2.69
CA LEU A 775 20.30 4.69 -3.61
C LEU A 775 20.13 3.31 -2.93
N ASP A 776 20.95 3.04 -1.92
CA ASP A 776 20.97 1.84 -1.06
C ASP A 776 19.95 1.85 0.09
N SER A 777 19.08 2.87 0.14
CA SER A 777 18.14 3.19 1.23
C SER A 777 18.79 3.61 2.56
N ARG A 778 20.09 3.91 2.56
CA ARG A 778 20.73 4.64 3.67
C ARG A 778 20.08 6.02 3.82
N VAL A 779 19.68 6.36 5.04
CA VAL A 779 19.02 7.64 5.33
C VAL A 779 19.96 8.52 6.13
N THR A 780 20.21 9.73 5.63
CA THR A 780 20.81 10.83 6.39
C THR A 780 19.80 11.98 6.50
N GLY A 781 19.97 12.94 7.41
CA GLY A 781 18.97 14.02 7.49
C GLY A 781 19.09 14.99 8.64
N PHE A 782 18.03 15.77 8.80
CA PHE A 782 17.85 16.82 9.79
C PHE A 782 16.48 16.67 10.45
N VAL A 783 16.39 16.81 11.77
CA VAL A 783 15.11 16.80 12.50
C VAL A 783 14.67 18.22 12.84
N GLN A 784 13.36 18.48 12.85
CA GLN A 784 12.78 19.78 13.18
C GLN A 784 12.32 19.79 14.65
N GLY A 785 12.99 20.58 15.49
CA GLY A 785 12.58 20.75 16.89
C GLY A 785 11.30 21.57 17.03
N ASP A 786 10.68 21.52 18.21
CA ASP A 786 9.41 22.18 18.54
C ASP A 786 9.43 23.70 18.36
N ASN A 787 10.62 24.30 18.30
CA ASN A 787 10.88 25.71 18.00
C ASN A 787 11.01 26.02 16.49
N GLY A 788 10.69 25.06 15.62
CA GLY A 788 10.86 25.12 14.17
C GLY A 788 12.30 24.97 13.66
N GLY A 789 13.29 24.80 14.56
CA GLY A 789 14.71 24.79 14.21
C GLY A 789 15.23 23.40 13.81
N PHE A 790 15.95 23.33 12.69
CA PHE A 790 16.52 22.07 12.17
C PHE A 790 17.87 21.72 12.80
N THR A 791 18.01 20.46 13.22
CA THR A 791 19.26 19.87 13.74
C THR A 791 19.73 18.76 12.82
N ASN A 792 20.96 18.83 12.30
CA ASN A 792 21.56 17.73 11.54
C ASN A 792 21.79 16.53 12.48
N VAL A 793 21.23 15.37 12.12
CA VAL A 793 21.29 14.14 12.93
C VAL A 793 22.18 13.06 12.31
N GLY A 794 22.95 13.41 11.28
CA GLY A 794 23.84 12.50 10.57
C GLY A 794 23.05 11.37 9.89
N GLN A 795 23.45 10.14 10.17
CA GLN A 795 22.85 8.93 9.60
C GLN A 795 21.66 8.47 10.45
N ILE A 796 20.45 8.75 9.99
CA ILE A 796 19.18 8.36 10.61
C ILE A 796 19.01 6.84 10.62
N LYS A 797 19.40 6.18 9.51
CA LYS A 797 19.25 4.73 9.29
C LYS A 797 20.39 4.22 8.39
N VAL A 798 21.07 3.15 8.81
CA VAL A 798 22.01 2.40 7.95
C VAL A 798 21.30 1.78 6.73
N SER A 799 22.04 1.56 5.64
CA SER A 799 21.56 0.77 4.48
C SER A 799 20.87 -0.53 4.92
N ILE A 800 19.86 -0.95 4.15
CA ILE A 800 19.33 -2.32 4.14
C ILE A 800 19.47 -2.98 2.76
N ASP A 801 20.32 -2.41 1.90
CA ASP A 801 20.65 -2.82 0.54
C ASP A 801 19.41 -2.99 -0.36
N LYS A 802 18.52 -1.99 -0.26
CA LYS A 802 17.27 -1.88 -1.00
C LYS A 802 17.22 -0.60 -1.82
N ASP A 803 16.64 -0.69 -3.00
CA ASP A 803 16.33 0.41 -3.91
C ASP A 803 15.35 1.41 -3.24
N ARG A 804 15.82 2.65 -3.02
CA ARG A 804 15.08 3.71 -2.31
C ARG A 804 13.76 4.12 -2.98
N ALA A 805 13.54 3.82 -4.27
CA ALA A 805 12.26 4.11 -4.93
C ALA A 805 11.09 3.36 -4.27
N ASN A 806 11.41 2.27 -3.57
CA ASN A 806 10.49 1.40 -2.88
C ASN A 806 10.35 1.71 -1.38
N MET A 807 10.86 2.85 -0.91
CA MET A 807 10.78 3.29 0.48
C MET A 807 9.66 4.31 0.70
N ARG A 808 8.92 4.17 1.79
CA ARG A 808 7.97 5.16 2.32
C ARG A 808 8.18 5.32 3.83
N PHE A 809 7.64 6.42 4.36
CA PHE A 809 7.59 6.70 5.78
C PHE A 809 6.14 7.01 6.16
N ALA A 810 5.64 6.36 7.20
CA ALA A 810 4.29 6.55 7.74
C ALA A 810 4.21 5.92 9.14
N ASP A 811 3.42 6.49 10.06
CA ASP A 811 3.16 5.82 11.34
C ASP A 811 2.20 4.66 11.08
N VAL A 812 2.73 3.43 11.05
CA VAL A 812 1.89 2.23 10.86
C VAL A 812 1.56 1.57 12.19
N ASN A 813 2.35 1.83 13.24
CA ASN A 813 2.20 1.20 14.54
C ASN A 813 1.20 1.92 15.47
N GLY A 814 1.11 3.25 15.41
CA GLY A 814 0.24 4.12 16.22
C GLY A 814 0.92 4.83 17.40
N ASP A 815 2.25 4.97 17.38
CA ASP A 815 3.04 5.59 18.47
C ASP A 815 3.45 7.05 18.23
N GLY A 816 2.89 7.68 17.18
CA GLY A 816 3.10 9.06 16.78
C GLY A 816 4.30 9.30 15.87
N LYS A 817 5.14 8.29 15.59
CA LYS A 817 6.34 8.44 14.76
C LYS A 817 6.18 7.69 13.44
N ALA A 818 6.68 8.27 12.36
CA ALA A 818 6.76 7.58 11.09
C ALA A 818 7.80 6.43 11.15
N ASP A 819 7.31 5.23 10.85
CA ASP A 819 8.09 4.02 10.64
C ASP A 819 8.70 4.02 9.22
N LEU A 820 9.68 3.14 8.98
CA LEU A 820 10.25 2.93 7.64
C LEU A 820 9.62 1.70 6.98
N LEU A 821 9.01 1.90 5.81
CA LEU A 821 8.37 0.86 5.01
C LEU A 821 9.23 0.57 3.76
N TRP A 822 9.61 -0.70 3.56
CA TRP A 822 10.07 -1.21 2.25
C TRP A 822 8.97 -2.01 1.57
N ILE A 823 8.63 -1.63 0.35
CA ILE A 823 7.56 -2.21 -0.46
C ILE A 823 8.19 -3.10 -1.55
N GLU A 824 7.75 -4.34 -1.74
CA GLU A 824 8.19 -5.13 -2.91
C GLU A 824 7.64 -4.51 -4.21
N LYS A 825 8.48 -4.31 -5.23
CA LYS A 825 8.16 -3.51 -6.42
C LYS A 825 6.98 -4.08 -7.24
N PHE A 826 6.81 -5.40 -7.23
CA PHE A 826 5.87 -6.13 -8.08
C PHE A 826 4.69 -6.70 -7.28
N THR A 827 4.96 -7.31 -6.13
CA THR A 827 3.92 -7.86 -5.26
C THR A 827 3.30 -6.81 -4.34
N GLY A 828 3.99 -5.70 -4.07
CA GLY A 828 3.55 -4.72 -3.06
C GLY A 828 3.65 -5.23 -1.62
N ASP A 829 4.14 -6.45 -1.38
CA ASP A 829 4.24 -7.00 -0.03
C ASP A 829 5.26 -6.16 0.76
N THR A 830 4.81 -5.61 1.89
CA THR A 830 5.50 -4.52 2.57
C THR A 830 6.04 -4.95 3.94
N PHE A 831 7.27 -4.53 4.22
CA PHE A 831 8.05 -4.87 5.41
C PHE A 831 8.38 -3.59 6.17
N VAL A 832 8.36 -3.65 7.50
CA VAL A 832 8.44 -2.48 8.37
C VAL A 832 9.66 -2.55 9.30
N TRP A 833 10.29 -1.40 9.49
CA TRP A 833 11.23 -1.12 10.58
C TRP A 833 10.59 -0.06 11.47
N TYR A 834 10.18 -0.47 12.67
CA TYR A 834 9.49 0.38 13.64
C TYR A 834 10.43 1.42 14.26
N ASN A 835 10.01 2.67 14.33
CA ASN A 835 10.82 3.80 14.78
C ASN A 835 10.75 3.96 16.30
N GLY A 836 11.72 3.37 17.01
CA GLY A 836 11.86 3.51 18.47
C GLY A 836 12.40 4.86 18.93
N GLY A 837 12.49 5.86 18.05
CA GLY A 837 12.98 7.21 18.36
C GLY A 837 14.50 7.33 18.44
N ARG A 838 14.95 8.53 18.84
CA ARG A 838 16.37 8.95 18.92
C ARG A 838 17.18 7.99 19.80
N ALA A 839 18.33 7.56 19.30
CA ALA A 839 19.19 6.59 19.99
C ALA A 839 20.69 6.91 19.80
N ASP A 840 21.51 6.35 20.69
CA ASP A 840 22.98 6.38 20.59
C ASP A 840 23.45 5.51 19.41
N PRO A 841 24.13 6.08 18.38
CA PRO A 841 24.65 5.33 17.24
C PRO A 841 25.56 4.15 17.62
N ALA A 842 26.21 4.16 18.79
CA ALA A 842 27.02 3.04 19.26
C ALA A 842 26.21 1.77 19.60
N GLN A 843 24.90 1.90 19.81
CA GLN A 843 23.99 0.82 20.22
C GLN A 843 23.09 0.31 19.07
N THR A 844 23.04 1.05 17.96
CA THR A 844 22.10 0.89 16.83
C THR A 844 22.83 0.73 15.48
N LEU A 845 24.03 0.15 15.52
CA LEU A 845 24.89 -0.11 14.36
C LEU A 845 25.26 1.15 13.56
N GLY A 846 25.23 2.34 14.17
CA GLY A 846 25.50 3.62 13.53
C GLY A 846 24.26 4.39 13.07
N SER A 847 23.05 3.99 13.45
CA SER A 847 21.80 4.73 13.15
C SER A 847 21.47 5.69 14.30
N SER A 848 21.22 6.99 14.06
CA SER A 848 20.89 7.93 15.15
C SER A 848 19.44 7.83 15.65
N PHE A 849 18.69 6.87 15.10
CA PHE A 849 17.40 6.36 15.59
C PHE A 849 17.49 4.84 15.80
N SER A 850 16.63 4.31 16.69
CA SER A 850 16.47 2.87 16.89
C SER A 850 15.37 2.31 15.97
N TRP A 851 15.60 1.11 15.42
CA TRP A 851 14.78 0.56 14.33
C TRP A 851 14.47 -0.92 14.57
N GLY A 852 13.24 -1.23 14.98
CA GLY A 852 12.77 -2.60 15.23
C GLY A 852 12.30 -3.28 13.95
N GLN A 853 13.08 -4.20 13.39
CA GLN A 853 12.68 -4.88 12.14
C GLN A 853 11.61 -5.96 12.37
N GLN A 854 10.53 -5.90 11.60
CA GLN A 854 9.57 -6.98 11.49
C GLN A 854 10.11 -8.15 10.65
N SER A 855 9.91 -9.39 11.12
CA SER A 855 10.39 -10.61 10.46
C SER A 855 9.46 -11.17 9.37
N GLY A 856 8.19 -10.76 9.38
CA GLY A 856 7.18 -11.15 8.39
C GLY A 856 6.58 -9.96 7.64
N VAL A 857 5.70 -10.24 6.70
CA VAL A 857 4.98 -9.22 5.92
C VAL A 857 3.98 -8.47 6.81
N ALA A 858 4.06 -7.14 6.80
CA ALA A 858 3.17 -6.23 7.52
C ALA A 858 1.86 -6.00 6.75
N TYR A 859 1.98 -5.68 5.46
CA TYR A 859 0.87 -5.53 4.51
C TYR A 859 1.10 -6.49 3.34
N ALA A 860 0.17 -7.42 3.11
CA ALA A 860 0.22 -8.31 1.95
C ALA A 860 -0.38 -7.58 0.75
N GLY A 861 0.50 -7.04 -0.10
CA GLY A 861 0.17 -5.94 -0.99
C GLY A 861 -0.99 -6.25 -1.93
N LEU A 862 -1.84 -5.25 -2.18
CA LEU A 862 -3.03 -5.42 -3.01
C LEU A 862 -2.87 -4.85 -4.44
N ALA A 863 -1.77 -4.14 -4.70
CA ALA A 863 -1.36 -3.61 -6.00
C ALA A 863 0.16 -3.77 -6.21
N ALA A 864 0.68 -3.37 -7.37
CA ALA A 864 2.12 -3.20 -7.57
C ALA A 864 2.67 -2.09 -6.65
N GLY A 865 3.91 -2.21 -6.17
CA GLY A 865 4.40 -1.40 -5.04
C GLY A 865 4.36 0.12 -5.24
N GLY A 866 4.57 0.60 -6.47
CA GLY A 866 4.43 2.03 -6.82
C GLY A 866 2.98 2.56 -6.85
N CYS A 867 1.98 1.73 -6.53
CA CYS A 867 0.57 2.10 -6.46
C CYS A 867 -0.03 1.91 -5.06
N LEU A 868 0.82 1.67 -4.05
CA LEU A 868 0.47 1.61 -2.64
C LEU A 868 0.83 2.92 -1.93
N TYR A 869 -0.11 3.41 -1.13
CA TYR A 869 0.01 4.64 -0.34
C TYR A 869 -0.41 4.33 1.10
N TYR A 870 0.20 5.05 2.05
CA TYR A 870 0.04 4.81 3.48
C TYR A 870 -0.50 6.04 4.25
N PRO A 871 -1.66 6.60 3.87
CA PRO A 871 -2.33 7.66 4.63
C PRO A 871 -3.20 7.10 5.77
N ASP A 872 -3.53 7.94 6.75
CA ASP A 872 -4.63 7.69 7.70
C ASP A 872 -5.93 8.28 7.13
N LEU A 873 -6.94 7.46 6.81
CA LEU A 873 -8.16 7.89 6.12
C LEU A 873 -9.44 7.89 6.97
N ASP A 874 -9.43 7.31 8.18
CA ASP A 874 -10.52 7.48 9.16
C ASP A 874 -10.10 8.30 10.41
N GLY A 875 -8.82 8.67 10.54
CA GLY A 875 -8.29 9.52 11.60
C GLY A 875 -8.10 8.75 12.92
N ASN A 876 -7.58 7.53 12.82
CA ASN A 876 -7.29 6.67 13.97
C ASN A 876 -5.86 6.85 14.52
N GLY A 877 -5.03 7.67 13.87
CA GLY A 877 -3.62 7.88 14.19
C GLY A 877 -2.68 6.86 13.55
N ARG A 878 -3.13 6.09 12.54
CA ARG A 878 -2.34 5.01 11.92
C ARG A 878 -2.60 4.91 10.41
N ALA A 879 -1.53 4.68 9.67
CA ALA A 879 -1.57 4.54 8.22
C ALA A 879 -2.29 3.26 7.74
N ASP A 880 -3.34 3.46 6.97
CA ASP A 880 -4.07 2.47 6.18
C ASP A 880 -3.25 1.99 4.99
N GLU A 881 -3.72 0.96 4.27
CA GLU A 881 -3.25 0.66 2.91
C GLU A 881 -4.27 1.20 1.90
N HIS A 882 -3.91 2.26 1.18
CA HIS A 882 -4.69 2.76 0.04
C HIS A 882 -4.02 2.33 -1.28
N TYR A 883 -4.74 1.57 -2.09
CA TYR A 883 -4.15 0.83 -3.21
C TYR A 883 -4.89 1.08 -4.52
N VAL A 884 -4.21 1.69 -5.48
CA VAL A 884 -4.72 1.91 -6.85
C VAL A 884 -4.64 0.60 -7.61
N LEU A 885 -5.75 0.16 -8.21
CA LEU A 885 -5.81 -1.08 -8.99
C LEU A 885 -5.80 -0.83 -10.51
N GLU A 886 -6.25 0.34 -10.95
CA GLU A 886 -6.44 0.66 -12.36
C GLU A 886 -5.65 1.94 -12.75
N THR A 887 -4.48 1.77 -13.39
CA THR A 887 -3.59 2.86 -13.83
C THR A 887 -4.30 4.02 -14.54
N PHE A 888 -5.10 3.72 -15.56
CA PHE A 888 -5.64 4.72 -16.49
C PHE A 888 -6.90 5.41 -15.98
N THR A 889 -7.65 4.77 -15.08
CA THR A 889 -8.84 5.37 -14.45
C THR A 889 -8.50 6.00 -13.11
N ASN A 890 -7.38 5.59 -12.47
CA ASN A 890 -6.99 5.92 -11.09
C ASN A 890 -8.05 5.49 -10.06
N ARG A 891 -8.62 4.29 -10.25
CA ARG A 891 -9.55 3.67 -9.30
C ARG A 891 -8.81 2.84 -8.25
N ALA A 892 -9.21 3.03 -6.99
CA ALA A 892 -8.53 2.50 -5.82
C ALA A 892 -9.53 2.06 -4.73
N MET A 893 -9.03 1.26 -3.80
CA MET A 893 -9.71 0.81 -2.59
C MET A 893 -8.84 1.11 -1.36
N THR A 894 -9.38 0.93 -0.16
CA THR A 894 -8.66 1.12 1.11
C THR A 894 -8.88 -0.07 2.02
N SER A 895 -7.79 -0.58 2.61
CA SER A 895 -7.80 -1.52 3.73
C SER A 895 -7.42 -0.74 4.98
N PHE A 896 -8.40 -0.46 5.83
CA PHE A 896 -8.19 0.33 7.04
C PHE A 896 -7.33 -0.41 8.05
N SER A 897 -6.54 0.37 8.77
CA SER A 897 -5.96 -0.01 10.05
C SER A 897 -7.06 -0.44 11.03
N PRO A 898 -6.91 -1.57 11.72
CA PRO A 898 -7.67 -1.79 12.94
C PRO A 898 -7.11 -0.90 14.06
N ASP A 899 -7.96 -0.50 14.99
CA ASP A 899 -7.51 -0.04 16.31
C ASP A 899 -6.64 -1.13 16.96
N CYS A 900 -5.62 -0.76 17.72
CA CYS A 900 -4.91 -1.72 18.57
C CYS A 900 -4.24 -1.05 19.78
N GLY A 901 -3.77 -1.87 20.71
CA GLY A 901 -3.54 -1.44 22.09
C GLY A 901 -4.82 -1.55 22.92
N LEU A 902 -4.68 -1.44 24.24
CA LEU A 902 -5.79 -1.59 25.18
C LEU A 902 -6.46 -0.24 25.45
N ILE A 903 -7.22 0.23 24.47
CA ILE A 903 -8.21 1.29 24.65
C ILE A 903 -9.36 0.70 25.47
N ASP A 904 -9.67 1.32 26.62
CA ASP A 904 -10.71 0.88 27.55
C ASP A 904 -11.60 2.09 27.86
N VAL A 905 -12.71 2.25 27.14
CA VAL A 905 -13.61 3.42 27.20
C VAL A 905 -14.56 3.29 28.40
N THR A 906 -13.95 3.23 29.59
CA THR A 906 -14.66 3.09 30.86
C THR A 906 -15.55 4.31 31.14
N GLY A 907 -16.76 4.10 31.65
CA GLY A 907 -17.62 5.18 32.18
C GLY A 907 -19.08 5.13 31.73
N ASP A 908 -19.83 6.17 32.11
CA ASP A 908 -21.24 6.45 31.77
C ASP A 908 -21.37 7.88 31.18
#